data_AF-A0A3C0PHA0-F1
#
_entry.id   AF-A0A3C0PHA0-F1
#
_cell.length_a   1.000
_cell.length_b   1.000
_cell.length_c   1.000
_cell.angle_alpha   90.00
_cell.angle_beta   90.00
_cell.angle_gamma   90.00
#
_symmetry.space_group_name_H-M   'P 1'
#
loop_
_entity.id
_entity.type
_entity.pdbx_description
1 polymer ?
#
loop_
_entity_poly.entity_id
_entity_poly.type
_entity_poly.pdbx_seq_one_letter_code
_entity_poly.pdbx_strand_id
1 'polypeptide(L)'
;MLPKAQFRTAKCYEKLLQWNNAGETYLRVVANYPQSDLASVSLYNAGFSFESAGKLQAAAATFEKLAQLYPKSDEVADVLFKAGEIYGKIKDWPGVTRVNKEFSTRFGNDVNRVIQAKCMIGIALYMQNRPAEALVQLQQTISSYDKLDNPSAANKYYAAKAEFTIAEINLDDMNKIALTLPRETYKKQLGLKTNALEKAIEHYSKVINYKISEWTTRSVFQIGQAYEDFATGIFKQERQKNLQLDDRMALELGIAKAVEEYCVNKAAHFHEQNIKLGIKEKIEDKYILLSRKKITSLPLMAGENYLTLVDIVQNSANIRKLDGFALIAKKLEVLQKIAPFQERAINLFLKCLEMGAAYQENDEFYLRACGLITKLSFTVGETYADVAAVSRDAPIPAAFDPYEAFVYKTKLLKQIEGYEDKALENYMRTVKIAEAYKIDDDYVKQTKQKIPELLFFRARCYDLLCQASVNNPPYPKNVAAAEKDEYQARFEEIALKFQENAFDVYKTILAYAKQNYATGDFVTHTYVRMFQNAPSEYGIKKDKIDTNVITSGPEWKCSTDSQPLWNTLDFNDQEWCQVQKVISSKITMTGFPVKIPSPMWYGAGDPKMPQTYKPALNFFTRRTFYCKHAPQSAFIYIASTGRINAYLNGVLLLPDTTPTIPNSAHKWDLSGKMREGKNIISLWISNTSETSYGVYPYLVYTSTGYDYLPQPPGSSLPMESALVAEDKYQFPAIRNFPVTKRESKKDLK
;
A
#
# COMPACT_ATOMS: atom_id res chain seq x y z
N MET A 1 -54.58 75.48 -5.11
CA MET A 1 -53.41 75.55 -4.19
C MET A 1 -53.27 74.32 -3.29
N LEU A 2 -54.38 73.71 -2.83
CA LEU A 2 -54.36 72.59 -1.88
C LEU A 2 -53.61 71.30 -2.32
N PRO A 3 -53.75 70.76 -3.55
CA PRO A 3 -52.99 69.57 -3.97
C PRO A 3 -51.48 69.83 -4.01
N LYS A 4 -51.06 71.04 -4.42
CA LYS A 4 -49.64 71.45 -4.42
C LYS A 4 -49.05 71.50 -3.00
N ALA A 5 -49.84 71.90 -2.00
CA ALA A 5 -49.39 71.93 -0.61
C ALA A 5 -49.18 70.52 -0.06
N GLN A 6 -50.17 69.62 -0.19
CA GLN A 6 -50.04 68.23 0.26
C GLN A 6 -48.89 67.49 -0.44
N PHE A 7 -48.73 67.71 -1.75
CA PHE A 7 -47.61 67.17 -2.53
C PHE A 7 -46.25 67.64 -2.00
N ARG A 8 -46.11 68.93 -1.69
CA ARG A 8 -44.88 69.48 -1.11
C ARG A 8 -44.59 68.90 0.28
N THR A 9 -45.63 68.68 1.10
CA THR A 9 -45.48 68.00 2.40
C THR A 9 -44.93 66.58 2.22
N ALA A 10 -45.50 65.80 1.30
CA ALA A 10 -44.99 64.47 0.98
C ALA A 10 -43.53 64.50 0.50
N LYS A 11 -43.18 65.47 -0.35
CA LYS A 11 -41.80 65.67 -0.82
C LYS A 11 -40.83 66.08 0.30
N CYS A 12 -41.29 66.76 1.34
CA CYS A 12 -40.47 67.03 2.53
C CYS A 12 -40.21 65.76 3.32
N TYR A 13 -41.22 64.91 3.53
CA TYR A 13 -41.03 63.61 4.16
C TYR A 13 -40.05 62.72 3.38
N GLU A 14 -40.15 62.72 2.05
CA GLU A 14 -39.23 62.00 1.15
C GLU A 14 -37.79 62.48 1.33
N LYS A 15 -37.55 63.80 1.32
CA LYS A 15 -36.22 64.40 1.55
C LYS A 15 -35.65 64.10 2.94
N LEU A 16 -36.51 63.89 3.94
CA LEU A 16 -36.14 63.50 5.30
C LEU A 16 -36.00 61.97 5.45
N LEU A 17 -36.07 61.20 4.36
CA LEU A 17 -36.02 59.73 4.33
C LEU A 17 -37.13 59.07 5.18
N GLN A 18 -38.20 59.81 5.47
CA GLN A 18 -39.38 59.30 6.17
C GLN A 18 -40.32 58.62 5.17
N TRP A 19 -39.84 57.54 4.57
CA TRP A 19 -40.46 56.87 3.43
C TRP A 19 -41.92 56.48 3.64
N ASN A 20 -42.27 55.97 4.82
CA ASN A 20 -43.66 55.63 5.14
C ASN A 20 -44.58 56.86 5.15
N ASN A 21 -44.15 57.95 5.80
CA ASN A 21 -44.93 59.19 5.88
C ASN A 21 -45.04 59.84 4.49
N ALA A 22 -43.97 59.78 3.70
CA ALA A 22 -43.97 60.26 2.32
C ALA A 22 -45.01 59.50 1.48
N GLY A 23 -44.97 58.16 1.50
CA GLY A 23 -45.89 57.31 0.75
C GLY A 23 -47.36 57.55 1.11
N GLU A 24 -47.68 57.53 2.40
CA GLU A 24 -49.05 57.81 2.88
C GLU A 24 -49.53 59.22 2.52
N THR A 25 -48.65 60.22 2.60
CA THR A 25 -49.01 61.61 2.25
C THR A 25 -49.22 61.78 0.75
N TYR A 26 -48.42 61.12 -0.08
CA TYR A 26 -48.64 61.08 -1.53
C TYR A 26 -49.96 60.36 -1.88
N LEU A 27 -50.29 59.24 -1.22
CA LEU A 27 -51.59 58.58 -1.42
C LEU A 27 -52.77 59.49 -1.07
N ARG A 28 -52.65 60.36 -0.06
CA ARG A 28 -53.68 61.35 0.29
C ARG A 28 -53.89 62.40 -0.81
N VAL A 29 -52.84 62.79 -1.54
CA VAL A 29 -52.99 63.70 -2.70
C VAL A 29 -53.93 63.07 -3.72
N VAL A 30 -53.76 61.78 -3.98
CA VAL A 30 -54.54 61.02 -4.96
C VAL A 30 -55.96 60.80 -4.49
N ALA A 31 -56.14 60.44 -3.21
CA ALA A 31 -57.46 60.20 -2.62
C ALA A 31 -58.31 61.49 -2.57
N ASN A 32 -57.72 62.62 -2.21
CA ASN A 32 -58.43 63.89 -2.08
C ASN A 32 -58.59 64.63 -3.42
N TYR A 33 -57.65 64.44 -4.36
CA TYR A 33 -57.57 65.21 -5.60
C TYR A 33 -57.28 64.31 -6.82
N PRO A 34 -58.14 63.32 -7.13
CA PRO A 34 -57.87 62.32 -8.16
C PRO A 34 -57.76 62.89 -9.59
N GLN A 35 -58.34 64.07 -9.85
CA GLN A 35 -58.27 64.76 -11.15
C GLN A 35 -57.11 65.78 -11.24
N SER A 36 -56.28 65.89 -10.21
CA SER A 36 -55.15 66.82 -10.23
C SER A 36 -54.04 66.32 -11.15
N ASP A 37 -53.36 67.25 -11.83
CA ASP A 37 -52.12 66.96 -12.59
C ASP A 37 -51.00 66.36 -11.73
N LEU A 38 -51.10 66.42 -10.39
CA LEU A 38 -50.15 65.81 -9.46
C LEU A 38 -50.53 64.39 -9.05
N ALA A 39 -51.71 63.89 -9.44
CA ALA A 39 -52.21 62.64 -8.88
C ALA A 39 -51.43 61.41 -9.41
N SER A 40 -51.15 61.33 -10.71
CA SER A 40 -50.30 60.26 -11.27
C SER A 40 -48.90 60.28 -10.68
N VAL A 41 -48.24 61.44 -10.66
CA VAL A 41 -46.88 61.58 -10.10
C VAL A 41 -46.84 61.31 -8.59
N SER A 42 -47.93 61.61 -7.87
CA SER A 42 -48.05 61.25 -6.45
C SER A 42 -48.15 59.75 -6.26
N LEU A 43 -48.91 59.01 -7.09
CA LEU A 43 -48.92 57.55 -7.02
C LEU A 43 -47.55 56.96 -7.31
N TYR A 44 -46.83 57.50 -8.29
CA TYR A 44 -45.47 57.05 -8.61
C TYR A 44 -44.56 57.23 -7.39
N ASN A 45 -44.53 58.44 -6.83
CA ASN A 45 -43.70 58.75 -5.67
C ASN A 45 -44.12 57.98 -4.42
N ALA A 46 -45.42 57.65 -4.27
CA ALA A 46 -45.91 56.79 -3.21
C ALA A 46 -45.36 55.37 -3.35
N GLY A 47 -45.44 54.78 -4.55
CA GLY A 47 -44.88 53.45 -4.84
C GLY A 47 -43.37 53.41 -4.58
N PHE A 48 -42.64 54.41 -5.05
CA PHE A 48 -41.19 54.56 -4.81
C PHE A 48 -40.87 54.69 -3.31
N SER A 49 -41.65 55.48 -2.58
CA SER A 49 -41.48 55.64 -1.13
C SER A 49 -41.73 54.32 -0.39
N PHE A 50 -42.76 53.56 -0.77
CA PHE A 50 -42.99 52.24 -0.17
C PHE A 50 -41.90 51.23 -0.52
N GLU A 51 -41.37 51.25 -1.74
CA GLU A 51 -40.24 50.39 -2.12
C GLU A 51 -39.01 50.72 -1.25
N SER A 52 -38.70 52.01 -1.11
CA SER A 52 -37.59 52.52 -0.28
C SER A 52 -37.78 52.20 1.20
N ALA A 53 -39.03 52.09 1.66
CA ALA A 53 -39.39 51.64 3.01
C ALA A 53 -39.30 50.11 3.21
N GLY A 54 -38.98 49.34 2.16
CA GLY A 54 -39.02 47.88 2.17
C GLY A 54 -40.43 47.28 2.14
N LYS A 55 -41.48 48.10 1.99
CA LYS A 55 -42.88 47.66 1.90
C LYS A 55 -43.22 47.24 0.47
N LEU A 56 -42.57 46.18 0.00
CA LEU A 56 -42.62 45.73 -1.38
C LEU A 56 -44.03 45.42 -1.89
N GLN A 57 -44.88 44.76 -1.10
CA GLN A 57 -46.28 44.50 -1.49
C GLN A 57 -47.06 45.81 -1.72
N ALA A 58 -46.91 46.78 -0.81
CA ALA A 58 -47.60 48.07 -0.92
C ALA A 58 -47.06 48.88 -2.11
N ALA A 59 -45.75 48.82 -2.36
CA ALA A 59 -45.12 49.46 -3.51
C ALA A 59 -45.70 48.93 -4.83
N ALA A 60 -45.70 47.61 -5.03
CA ALA A 60 -46.21 46.98 -6.24
C ALA A 60 -47.71 47.27 -6.45
N ALA A 61 -48.52 47.15 -5.39
CA ALA A 61 -49.94 47.48 -5.46
C ALA A 61 -50.19 48.98 -5.80
N THR A 62 -49.33 49.88 -5.30
CA THR A 62 -49.43 51.32 -5.60
C THR A 62 -49.06 51.63 -7.04
N PHE A 63 -48.02 50.97 -7.57
CA PHE A 63 -47.62 51.06 -8.97
C PHE A 63 -48.72 50.54 -9.92
N GLU A 64 -49.35 49.41 -9.59
CA GLU A 64 -50.51 48.93 -10.33
C GLU A 64 -51.69 49.89 -10.27
N LYS A 65 -51.95 50.47 -9.10
CA LYS A 65 -53.01 51.47 -8.92
C LYS A 65 -52.77 52.69 -9.83
N LEU A 66 -51.52 53.08 -10.06
CA LEU A 66 -51.19 54.13 -11.04
C LEU A 66 -51.63 53.71 -12.45
N ALA A 67 -51.23 52.52 -12.89
CA ALA A 67 -51.55 52.01 -14.22
C ALA A 67 -53.06 51.83 -14.47
N GLN A 68 -53.82 51.56 -13.40
CA GLN A 68 -55.28 51.42 -13.45
C GLN A 68 -56.00 52.76 -13.45
N LEU A 69 -55.62 53.69 -12.56
CA LEU A 69 -56.31 54.98 -12.42
C LEU A 69 -55.90 56.02 -13.47
N TYR A 70 -54.66 55.94 -13.96
CA TYR A 70 -54.09 56.88 -14.91
C TYR A 70 -53.49 56.16 -16.13
N PRO A 71 -54.30 55.41 -16.91
CA PRO A 71 -53.81 54.54 -17.98
C PRO A 71 -53.12 55.26 -19.15
N LYS A 72 -53.23 56.59 -19.23
CA LYS A 72 -52.58 57.45 -20.25
C LYS A 72 -51.32 58.15 -19.74
N SER A 73 -50.90 57.94 -18.49
CA SER A 73 -49.68 58.60 -17.98
C SER A 73 -48.44 57.97 -18.60
N ASP A 74 -47.40 58.77 -18.79
CA ASP A 74 -46.16 58.33 -19.43
C ASP A 74 -45.42 57.30 -18.57
N GLU A 75 -45.69 57.27 -17.26
CA GLU A 75 -45.08 56.37 -16.28
C GLU A 75 -45.68 54.95 -16.29
N VAL A 76 -46.80 54.70 -16.99
CA VAL A 76 -47.54 53.43 -16.91
C VAL A 76 -46.67 52.22 -17.29
N ALA A 77 -45.84 52.35 -18.32
CA ALA A 77 -44.92 51.29 -18.74
C ALA A 77 -43.91 50.95 -17.63
N ASP A 78 -43.28 51.98 -17.05
CA ASP A 78 -42.27 51.84 -16.01
C ASP A 78 -42.85 51.21 -14.74
N VAL A 79 -44.02 51.68 -14.29
CA VAL A 79 -44.60 51.20 -13.03
C VAL A 79 -45.14 49.78 -13.14
N LEU A 80 -45.72 49.38 -14.27
CA LEU A 80 -46.16 48.00 -14.48
C LEU A 80 -44.94 47.06 -14.51
N PHE A 81 -43.90 47.43 -15.24
CA PHE A 81 -42.67 46.64 -15.28
C PHE A 81 -42.05 46.50 -13.88
N LYS A 82 -41.95 47.62 -13.15
CA LYS A 82 -41.44 47.66 -11.78
C LYS A 82 -42.29 46.83 -10.81
N ALA A 83 -43.61 46.90 -10.90
CA ALA A 83 -44.51 46.07 -10.11
C ALA A 83 -44.29 44.57 -10.41
N GLY A 84 -44.11 44.20 -11.69
CA GLY A 84 -43.76 42.83 -12.09
C GLY A 84 -42.45 42.33 -11.46
N GLU A 85 -41.41 43.17 -11.42
CA GLU A 85 -40.15 42.85 -10.74
C GLU A 85 -40.32 42.69 -9.23
N ILE A 86 -41.07 43.59 -8.59
CA ILE A 86 -41.31 43.55 -7.15
C ILE A 86 -42.12 42.30 -6.77
N TYR A 87 -43.19 41.98 -7.50
CA TYR A 87 -43.94 40.75 -7.31
C TYR A 87 -43.06 39.51 -7.46
N GLY A 88 -42.12 39.53 -8.42
CA GLY A 88 -41.14 38.45 -8.58
C GLY A 88 -40.20 38.31 -7.38
N LYS A 89 -39.72 39.42 -6.82
CA LYS A 89 -38.85 39.44 -5.63
C LYS A 89 -39.55 38.86 -4.40
N ILE A 90 -40.82 39.18 -4.19
CA ILE A 90 -41.61 38.67 -3.06
C ILE A 90 -42.31 37.34 -3.36
N LYS A 91 -42.09 36.76 -4.54
CA LYS A 91 -42.64 35.47 -4.99
C LYS A 91 -44.18 35.42 -5.06
N ASP A 92 -44.82 36.56 -5.31
CA ASP A 92 -46.25 36.61 -5.64
C ASP A 92 -46.42 36.25 -7.14
N TRP A 93 -46.38 34.95 -7.43
CA TRP A 93 -46.46 34.43 -8.81
C TRP A 93 -47.75 34.81 -9.55
N PRO A 94 -48.93 34.84 -8.90
CA PRO A 94 -50.14 35.40 -9.51
C PRO A 94 -49.96 36.87 -9.89
N GLY A 95 -49.39 37.70 -9.01
CA GLY A 95 -49.06 39.11 -9.28
C GLY A 95 -48.11 39.27 -10.46
N VAL A 96 -47.01 38.50 -10.50
CA VAL A 96 -46.06 38.46 -11.63
C VAL A 96 -46.79 38.16 -12.93
N THR A 97 -47.62 37.13 -12.94
CA THR A 97 -48.34 36.68 -14.14
C THR A 97 -49.28 37.77 -14.65
N ARG A 98 -50.08 38.36 -13.76
CA ARG A 98 -51.09 39.35 -14.10
C ARG A 98 -50.47 40.63 -14.64
N VAL A 99 -49.53 41.21 -13.90
CA VAL A 99 -48.92 42.51 -14.24
C VAL A 99 -48.04 42.41 -15.49
N ASN A 100 -47.23 41.35 -15.63
CA ASN A 100 -46.39 41.21 -16.82
C ASN A 100 -47.19 40.88 -18.07
N LYS A 101 -48.34 40.18 -17.96
CA LYS A 101 -49.26 39.99 -19.09
C LYS A 101 -49.83 41.33 -19.55
N GLU A 102 -50.32 42.13 -18.60
CA GLU A 102 -50.82 43.47 -18.89
C GLU A 102 -49.74 44.36 -19.53
N PHE A 103 -48.53 44.38 -18.97
CA PHE A 103 -47.39 45.08 -19.55
C PHE A 103 -47.10 44.62 -20.99
N SER A 104 -47.01 43.30 -21.21
CA SER A 104 -46.70 42.73 -22.53
C SER A 104 -47.78 43.02 -23.58
N THR A 105 -49.05 43.08 -23.17
CA THR A 105 -50.17 43.43 -24.07
C THR A 105 -50.18 44.91 -24.42
N ARG A 106 -49.94 45.81 -23.44
CA ARG A 106 -49.99 47.26 -23.66
C ARG A 106 -48.73 47.81 -24.33
N PHE A 107 -47.56 47.24 -24.01
CA PHE A 107 -46.25 47.76 -24.39
C PHE A 107 -45.41 46.73 -25.17
N GLY A 108 -46.06 45.94 -26.04
CA GLY A 108 -45.42 44.88 -26.82
C GLY A 108 -44.23 45.32 -27.70
N ASN A 109 -44.14 46.62 -28.02
CA ASN A 109 -43.04 47.21 -28.78
C ASN A 109 -41.78 47.48 -27.94
N ASP A 110 -41.85 47.44 -26.60
CA ASP A 110 -40.68 47.53 -25.72
C ASP A 110 -39.96 46.17 -25.68
N VAL A 111 -39.23 45.89 -26.77
CA VAL A 111 -38.56 44.62 -27.03
C VAL A 111 -37.69 44.16 -25.84
N ASN A 112 -37.00 45.09 -25.17
CA ASN A 112 -36.12 44.75 -24.05
C ASN A 112 -36.91 44.24 -22.84
N ARG A 113 -37.93 44.99 -22.43
CA ARG A 113 -38.72 44.66 -21.23
C ARG A 113 -39.72 43.54 -21.48
N VAL A 114 -40.23 43.40 -22.70
CA VAL A 114 -41.21 42.36 -23.05
C VAL A 114 -40.59 40.95 -22.98
N ILE A 115 -39.34 40.77 -23.41
CA ILE A 115 -38.66 39.46 -23.28
C ILE A 115 -38.50 39.08 -21.79
N GLN A 116 -38.09 40.04 -20.95
CA GLN A 116 -38.04 39.83 -19.51
C GLN A 116 -39.42 39.50 -18.93
N ALA A 117 -40.45 40.27 -19.26
CA ALA A 117 -41.81 40.07 -18.79
C ALA A 117 -42.35 38.67 -19.17
N LYS A 118 -42.19 38.26 -20.43
CA LYS A 118 -42.59 36.92 -20.92
C LYS A 118 -41.83 35.79 -20.21
N CYS A 119 -40.51 35.93 -20.04
CA CYS A 119 -39.70 34.98 -19.28
C CYS A 119 -40.25 34.81 -17.85
N MET A 120 -40.51 35.94 -17.17
CA MET A 120 -41.00 35.95 -15.80
C MET A 120 -42.42 35.39 -15.67
N ILE A 121 -43.30 35.58 -16.67
CA ILE A 121 -44.61 34.90 -16.74
C ILE A 121 -44.41 33.38 -16.80
N GLY A 122 -43.53 32.89 -17.67
CA GLY A 122 -43.25 31.47 -17.81
C GLY A 122 -42.75 30.85 -16.49
N ILE A 123 -41.78 31.50 -15.84
CA ILE A 123 -41.28 31.07 -14.52
C ILE A 123 -42.40 31.09 -13.48
N ALA A 124 -43.20 32.16 -13.42
CA ALA A 124 -44.29 32.26 -12.46
C ALA A 124 -45.35 31.17 -12.66
N LEU A 125 -45.65 30.79 -13.91
CA LEU A 125 -46.56 29.68 -14.20
C LEU A 125 -45.99 28.34 -13.72
N TYR A 126 -44.69 28.11 -13.92
CA TYR A 126 -44.03 26.91 -13.41
C TYR A 126 -44.07 26.85 -11.89
N MET A 127 -43.78 27.96 -11.19
CA MET A 127 -43.88 28.06 -9.74
C MET A 127 -45.32 27.92 -9.18
N GLN A 128 -46.33 28.10 -10.03
CA GLN A 128 -47.74 27.83 -9.73
C GLN A 128 -48.17 26.39 -10.05
N ASN A 129 -47.22 25.48 -10.30
CA ASN A 129 -47.48 24.09 -10.68
C ASN A 129 -48.28 23.97 -12.00
N ARG A 130 -48.02 24.87 -12.96
CA ARG A 130 -48.63 24.87 -14.32
C ARG A 130 -47.56 24.69 -15.41
N PRO A 131 -46.86 23.53 -15.44
CA PRO A 131 -45.69 23.34 -16.31
C PRO A 131 -46.02 23.38 -17.81
N ALA A 132 -47.17 22.87 -18.23
CA ALA A 132 -47.56 22.89 -19.65
C ALA A 132 -47.71 24.32 -20.19
N GLU A 133 -48.35 25.20 -19.43
CA GLU A 133 -48.48 26.62 -19.80
C GLU A 133 -47.15 27.36 -19.69
N ALA A 134 -46.34 27.02 -18.69
CA ALA A 134 -44.99 27.57 -18.55
C ALA A 134 -44.13 27.27 -19.77
N LEU A 135 -44.09 26.01 -20.25
CA LEU A 135 -43.33 25.61 -21.43
C LEU A 135 -43.73 26.43 -22.66
N VAL A 136 -45.03 26.60 -22.91
CA VAL A 136 -45.52 27.40 -24.04
C VAL A 136 -45.04 28.85 -23.92
N GLN A 137 -45.15 29.47 -22.74
CA GLN A 137 -44.71 30.86 -22.53
C GLN A 137 -43.19 31.04 -22.63
N LEU A 138 -42.41 30.08 -22.13
CA LEU A 138 -40.94 30.11 -22.21
C LEU A 138 -40.45 29.90 -23.64
N GLN A 139 -41.07 28.98 -24.40
CA GLN A 139 -40.79 28.80 -25.83
C GLN A 139 -41.12 30.07 -26.63
N GLN A 140 -42.26 30.70 -26.36
CA GLN A 140 -42.61 31.98 -26.97
C GLN A 140 -41.60 33.09 -26.63
N THR A 141 -41.01 33.06 -25.44
CA THR A 141 -39.95 33.99 -25.04
C THR A 141 -38.70 33.79 -25.91
N ILE A 142 -38.24 32.55 -26.07
CA ILE A 142 -37.09 32.20 -26.91
C ILE A 142 -37.35 32.55 -28.37
N SER A 143 -38.50 32.16 -28.92
CA SER A 143 -38.87 32.52 -30.31
C SER A 143 -39.01 34.03 -30.53
N SER A 144 -39.34 34.80 -29.49
CA SER A 144 -39.36 36.27 -29.58
C SER A 144 -37.93 36.85 -29.57
N TYR A 145 -37.03 36.24 -28.79
CA TYR A 145 -35.61 36.60 -28.74
C TYR A 145 -34.89 36.28 -30.06
N ASP A 146 -35.12 35.11 -30.66
CA ASP A 146 -34.47 34.67 -31.90
C ASP A 146 -34.81 35.55 -33.12
N LYS A 147 -35.92 36.29 -33.04
CA LYS A 147 -36.35 37.23 -34.09
C LYS A 147 -35.72 38.61 -33.97
N LEU A 148 -34.93 38.88 -32.94
CA LEU A 148 -34.30 40.18 -32.73
C LEU A 148 -33.02 40.29 -33.53
N ASP A 149 -32.90 41.35 -34.33
CA ASP A 149 -31.66 41.63 -35.08
C ASP A 149 -30.49 41.97 -34.14
N ASN A 150 -30.75 42.76 -33.10
CA ASN A 150 -29.75 43.26 -32.16
C ASN A 150 -30.21 43.08 -30.70
N PRO A 151 -30.17 41.86 -30.13
CA PRO A 151 -30.61 41.60 -28.77
C PRO A 151 -29.70 42.27 -27.73
N SER A 152 -30.29 42.89 -26.70
CA SER A 152 -29.54 43.45 -25.58
C SER A 152 -28.96 42.36 -24.67
N ALA A 153 -28.01 42.75 -23.80
CA ALA A 153 -27.50 41.85 -22.76
C ALA A 153 -28.62 41.32 -21.84
N ALA A 154 -29.63 42.15 -21.54
CA ALA A 154 -30.80 41.74 -20.78
C ALA A 154 -31.64 40.71 -21.55
N ASN A 155 -31.91 40.94 -22.85
CA ASN A 155 -32.61 39.96 -23.69
C ASN A 155 -31.90 38.60 -23.68
N LYS A 156 -30.58 38.63 -23.87
CA LYS A 156 -29.72 37.44 -23.85
C LYS A 156 -29.82 36.70 -22.51
N TYR A 157 -29.78 37.43 -21.40
CA TYR A 157 -29.91 36.87 -20.06
C TYR A 157 -31.27 36.19 -19.82
N TYR A 158 -32.37 36.84 -20.18
CA TYR A 158 -33.71 36.27 -19.96
C TYR A 158 -34.05 35.14 -20.95
N ALA A 159 -33.47 35.14 -22.15
CA ALA A 159 -33.56 34.00 -23.06
C ALA A 159 -32.79 32.79 -22.52
N ALA A 160 -31.55 32.98 -22.03
CA ALA A 160 -30.80 31.94 -21.34
C ALA A 160 -31.55 31.40 -20.10
N LYS A 161 -32.15 32.29 -19.30
CA LYS A 161 -32.97 31.91 -18.14
C LYS A 161 -34.22 31.13 -18.55
N ALA A 162 -34.84 31.49 -19.68
CA ALA A 162 -36.00 30.76 -20.19
C ALA A 162 -35.63 29.35 -20.63
N GLU A 163 -34.56 29.19 -21.41
CA GLU A 163 -33.99 27.89 -21.82
C GLU A 163 -33.66 27.03 -20.59
N PHE A 164 -33.00 27.62 -19.60
CA PHE A 164 -32.68 26.95 -18.35
C PHE A 164 -33.94 26.46 -17.62
N THR A 165 -34.99 27.29 -17.56
CA THR A 165 -36.24 26.92 -16.89
C THR A 165 -36.97 25.80 -17.65
N ILE A 166 -36.92 25.78 -18.97
CA ILE A 166 -37.45 24.66 -19.77
C ILE A 166 -36.72 23.36 -19.42
N ALA A 167 -35.38 23.42 -19.30
CA ALA A 167 -34.60 22.26 -18.92
C ALA A 167 -34.98 21.72 -17.53
N GLU A 168 -35.14 22.60 -16.53
CA GLU A 168 -35.59 22.24 -15.18
C GLU A 168 -36.98 21.59 -15.18
N ILE A 169 -37.94 22.09 -15.98
CA ILE A 169 -39.28 21.46 -16.12
C ILE A 169 -39.16 20.03 -16.65
N ASN A 170 -38.34 19.81 -17.69
CA ASN A 170 -38.14 18.47 -18.26
C ASN A 170 -37.42 17.54 -17.26
N LEU A 171 -36.48 18.08 -16.48
CA LEU A 171 -35.78 17.33 -15.44
C LEU A 171 -36.74 16.91 -14.31
N ASP A 172 -37.64 17.79 -13.88
CA ASP A 172 -38.70 17.48 -12.92
C ASP A 172 -39.63 16.37 -13.43
N ASP A 173 -40.04 16.47 -14.69
CA ASP A 173 -40.90 15.45 -15.32
C ASP A 173 -40.17 14.11 -15.44
N MET A 174 -38.88 14.12 -15.77
CA MET A 174 -38.03 12.92 -15.72
C MET A 174 -38.02 12.32 -14.31
N ASN A 175 -37.84 13.14 -13.27
CA ASN A 175 -37.72 12.69 -11.89
C ASN A 175 -39.03 12.15 -11.30
N LYS A 176 -40.19 12.59 -11.79
CA LYS A 176 -41.51 12.04 -11.43
C LYS A 176 -41.76 10.63 -11.99
N ILE A 177 -41.05 10.23 -13.06
CA ILE A 177 -41.23 8.91 -13.68
C ILE A 177 -40.50 7.84 -12.85
N ALA A 178 -41.28 7.05 -12.12
CA ALA A 178 -40.83 5.84 -11.45
C ALA A 178 -40.83 4.65 -12.42
N LEU A 179 -39.82 3.78 -12.32
CA LEU A 179 -39.68 2.58 -13.15
C LEU A 179 -40.28 1.38 -12.41
N THR A 180 -41.40 0.87 -12.91
CA THR A 180 -42.22 -0.17 -12.27
C THR A 180 -42.44 -1.38 -13.17
N LEU A 181 -42.77 -2.51 -12.57
CA LEU A 181 -43.13 -3.75 -13.25
C LEU A 181 -44.59 -3.71 -13.73
N PRO A 182 -45.00 -4.55 -14.70
CA PRO A 182 -44.23 -5.56 -15.45
C PRO A 182 -43.34 -4.96 -16.56
N ARG A 183 -42.55 -5.81 -17.24
CA ARG A 183 -41.52 -5.41 -18.24
C ARG A 183 -42.01 -4.43 -19.31
N GLU A 184 -43.24 -4.55 -19.79
CA GLU A 184 -43.78 -3.64 -20.82
C GLU A 184 -44.03 -2.22 -20.28
N THR A 185 -44.54 -2.11 -19.04
CA THR A 185 -44.67 -0.83 -18.33
C THR A 185 -43.30 -0.20 -18.11
N TYR A 186 -42.34 -1.01 -17.63
CA TYR A 186 -40.94 -0.58 -17.44
C TYR A 186 -40.35 0.01 -18.71
N LYS A 187 -40.43 -0.69 -19.86
CA LYS A 187 -39.88 -0.22 -21.13
C LYS A 187 -40.48 1.12 -21.55
N LYS A 188 -41.81 1.26 -21.43
CA LYS A 188 -42.52 2.50 -21.78
C LYS A 188 -42.08 3.66 -20.89
N GLN A 189 -42.03 3.44 -19.57
CA GLN A 189 -41.59 4.45 -18.61
C GLN A 189 -40.13 4.84 -18.82
N LEU A 190 -39.25 3.87 -19.08
CA LEU A 190 -37.85 4.14 -19.40
C LEU A 190 -37.73 5.00 -20.66
N GLY A 191 -38.49 4.70 -21.72
CA GLY A 191 -38.52 5.53 -22.93
C GLY A 191 -38.99 6.96 -22.69
N LEU A 192 -40.03 7.15 -21.87
CA LEU A 192 -40.49 8.49 -21.47
C LEU A 192 -39.44 9.24 -20.64
N LYS A 193 -38.79 8.53 -19.70
CA LYS A 193 -37.75 9.09 -18.84
C LYS A 193 -36.52 9.51 -19.67
N THR A 194 -36.09 8.69 -20.63
CA THR A 194 -34.98 9.01 -21.54
C THR A 194 -35.29 10.23 -22.40
N ASN A 195 -36.49 10.32 -22.97
CA ASN A 195 -36.90 11.49 -23.77
C ASN A 195 -36.89 12.79 -22.92
N ALA A 196 -37.38 12.73 -21.68
CA ALA A 196 -37.34 13.87 -20.77
C ALA A 196 -35.90 14.29 -20.43
N LEU A 197 -34.99 13.33 -20.20
CA LEU A 197 -33.56 13.59 -20.01
C LEU A 197 -32.94 14.29 -21.23
N GLU A 198 -33.17 13.74 -22.43
CA GLU A 198 -32.62 14.28 -23.69
C GLU A 198 -33.05 15.74 -23.90
N LYS A 199 -34.33 16.04 -23.68
CA LYS A 199 -34.85 17.42 -23.74
C LYS A 199 -34.22 18.33 -22.70
N ALA A 200 -34.07 17.87 -21.46
CA ALA A 200 -33.43 18.66 -20.41
C ALA A 200 -31.99 19.02 -20.79
N ILE A 201 -31.22 18.05 -21.28
CA ILE A 201 -29.82 18.24 -21.71
C ILE A 201 -29.74 19.15 -22.92
N GLU A 202 -30.62 19.00 -23.91
CA GLU A 202 -30.67 19.87 -25.10
C GLU A 202 -30.82 21.34 -24.68
N HIS A 203 -31.79 21.62 -23.81
CA HIS A 203 -32.07 22.98 -23.34
C HIS A 203 -30.93 23.52 -22.45
N TYR A 204 -30.37 22.74 -21.51
CA TYR A 204 -29.17 23.19 -20.78
C TYR A 204 -27.98 23.46 -21.69
N SER A 205 -27.79 22.67 -22.75
CA SER A 205 -26.72 22.87 -23.72
C SER A 205 -26.91 24.17 -24.51
N LYS A 206 -28.16 24.51 -24.86
CA LYS A 206 -28.48 25.81 -25.47
C LYS A 206 -28.12 26.99 -24.57
N VAL A 207 -28.30 26.88 -23.25
CA VAL A 207 -27.90 27.91 -22.28
C VAL A 207 -26.41 28.25 -22.38
N ILE A 208 -25.56 27.25 -22.61
CA ILE A 208 -24.10 27.43 -22.74
C ILE A 208 -23.76 28.37 -23.91
N ASN A 209 -24.52 28.33 -25.00
CA ASN A 209 -24.31 29.15 -26.20
C ASN A 209 -24.55 30.65 -25.96
N TYR A 210 -25.29 31.00 -24.90
CA TYR A 210 -25.46 32.39 -24.50
C TYR A 210 -24.18 32.98 -23.86
N LYS A 211 -23.17 32.17 -23.49
CA LYS A 211 -21.88 32.64 -22.96
C LYS A 211 -22.02 33.59 -21.77
N ILE A 212 -22.99 33.33 -20.89
CA ILE A 212 -23.16 34.08 -19.64
C ILE A 212 -22.57 33.22 -18.54
N SER A 213 -21.45 33.66 -17.96
CA SER A 213 -20.63 32.88 -17.03
C SER A 213 -21.45 32.13 -15.96
N GLU A 214 -22.31 32.85 -15.21
CA GLU A 214 -23.18 32.28 -14.17
C GLU A 214 -24.10 31.16 -14.70
N TRP A 215 -24.68 31.36 -15.88
CA TRP A 215 -25.58 30.37 -16.49
C TRP A 215 -24.82 29.20 -17.11
N THR A 216 -23.62 29.44 -17.64
CA THR A 216 -22.80 28.40 -18.25
C THR A 216 -22.35 27.38 -17.20
N THR A 217 -21.74 27.83 -16.11
CA THR A 217 -21.24 26.92 -15.05
C THR A 217 -22.39 26.16 -14.38
N ARG A 218 -23.52 26.85 -14.16
CA ARG A 218 -24.75 26.24 -13.63
C ARG A 218 -25.31 25.17 -14.57
N SER A 219 -25.45 25.45 -15.86
CA SER A 219 -26.02 24.51 -16.83
C SER A 219 -25.14 23.27 -17.01
N VAL A 220 -23.81 23.44 -17.10
CA VAL A 220 -22.89 22.30 -17.20
C VAL A 220 -23.00 21.41 -15.96
N PHE A 221 -23.07 22.00 -14.76
CA PHE A 221 -23.33 21.25 -13.53
C PHE A 221 -24.68 20.50 -13.57
N GLN A 222 -25.76 21.16 -14.01
CA GLN A 222 -27.08 20.54 -14.06
C GLN A 222 -27.19 19.43 -15.11
N ILE A 223 -26.43 19.47 -16.20
CA ILE A 223 -26.34 18.34 -17.13
C ILE A 223 -25.73 17.12 -16.43
N GLY A 224 -24.66 17.32 -15.66
CA GLY A 224 -24.08 16.26 -14.82
C GLY A 224 -25.11 15.71 -13.83
N GLN A 225 -25.76 16.59 -13.06
CA GLN A 225 -26.80 16.20 -12.09
C GLN A 225 -27.98 15.47 -12.75
N ALA A 226 -28.39 15.85 -13.95
CA ALA A 226 -29.47 15.20 -14.68
C ALA A 226 -29.13 13.73 -15.00
N TYR A 227 -27.89 13.44 -15.40
CA TYR A 227 -27.43 12.07 -15.59
C TYR A 227 -27.35 11.29 -14.27
N GLU A 228 -26.92 11.91 -13.17
CA GLU A 228 -26.93 11.28 -11.85
C GLU A 228 -28.35 10.92 -11.39
N ASP A 229 -29.31 11.83 -11.56
CA ASP A 229 -30.70 11.64 -11.21
C ASP A 229 -31.34 10.53 -12.04
N PHE A 230 -30.99 10.45 -13.33
CA PHE A 230 -31.39 9.37 -14.20
C PHE A 230 -30.85 8.01 -13.74
N ALA A 231 -29.54 7.94 -13.43
CA ALA A 231 -28.90 6.75 -12.88
C ALA A 231 -29.54 6.31 -11.55
N THR A 232 -29.83 7.28 -10.67
CA THR A 232 -30.52 7.06 -9.40
C THR A 232 -31.93 6.52 -9.62
N GLY A 233 -32.64 7.00 -10.64
CA GLY A 233 -33.95 6.47 -11.03
C GLY A 233 -33.90 5.01 -11.48
N ILE A 234 -32.87 4.62 -12.25
CA ILE A 234 -32.63 3.21 -12.63
C ILE A 234 -32.30 2.38 -11.39
N PHE A 235 -31.41 2.88 -10.52
CA PHE A 235 -31.04 2.17 -9.29
C PHE A 235 -32.23 1.94 -8.36
N LYS A 236 -33.15 2.90 -8.26
CA LYS A 236 -34.37 2.83 -7.44
C LYS A 236 -35.53 2.07 -8.10
N GLN A 237 -35.34 1.49 -9.28
CA GLN A 237 -36.40 0.77 -9.98
C GLN A 237 -37.03 -0.33 -9.10
N GLU A 238 -38.30 -0.63 -9.38
CA GLU A 238 -38.99 -1.77 -8.76
C GLU A 238 -38.26 -3.07 -9.10
N ARG A 239 -37.94 -3.86 -8.07
CA ARG A 239 -37.26 -5.16 -8.21
C ARG A 239 -38.24 -6.29 -7.99
N GLN A 240 -38.17 -7.31 -8.85
CA GLN A 240 -38.94 -8.53 -8.65
C GLN A 240 -38.47 -9.24 -7.37
N LYS A 241 -39.44 -9.65 -6.53
CA LYS A 241 -39.17 -10.38 -5.30
C LYS A 241 -38.93 -11.87 -5.59
N ASN A 242 -38.12 -12.51 -4.75
CA ASN A 242 -37.88 -13.96 -4.76
C ASN A 242 -37.27 -14.51 -6.06
N LEU A 243 -36.36 -13.77 -6.69
CA LEU A 243 -35.59 -14.25 -7.84
C LEU A 243 -34.60 -15.36 -7.41
N GLN A 244 -34.37 -16.31 -8.32
CA GLN A 244 -33.23 -17.22 -8.23
C GLN A 244 -31.92 -16.43 -8.29
N LEU A 245 -30.84 -17.01 -7.76
CA LEU A 245 -29.55 -16.30 -7.65
C LEU A 245 -29.07 -15.75 -9.00
N ASP A 246 -29.11 -16.55 -10.06
CA ASP A 246 -28.61 -16.14 -11.38
C ASP A 246 -29.46 -15.00 -11.98
N ASP A 247 -30.79 -15.07 -11.85
CA ASP A 247 -31.69 -14.01 -12.31
C ASP A 247 -31.51 -12.71 -11.51
N ARG A 248 -31.32 -12.83 -10.18
CA ARG A 248 -31.01 -11.69 -9.31
C ARG A 248 -29.68 -11.05 -9.69
N MET A 249 -28.67 -11.87 -9.94
CA MET A 249 -27.34 -11.41 -10.37
C MET A 249 -27.40 -10.70 -11.72
N ALA A 250 -28.14 -11.23 -12.69
CA ALA A 250 -28.32 -10.60 -13.99
C ALA A 250 -29.01 -9.23 -13.88
N LEU A 251 -30.05 -9.13 -13.03
CA LEU A 251 -30.73 -7.88 -12.75
C LEU A 251 -29.80 -6.84 -12.13
N GLU A 252 -29.15 -7.18 -11.01
CA GLU A 252 -28.28 -6.25 -10.29
C GLU A 252 -27.04 -5.86 -11.11
N LEU A 253 -26.51 -6.76 -11.95
CA LEU A 253 -25.43 -6.44 -12.88
C LEU A 253 -25.88 -5.45 -13.96
N GLY A 254 -27.11 -5.62 -14.48
CA GLY A 254 -27.70 -4.65 -15.42
C GLY A 254 -27.83 -3.26 -14.79
N ILE A 255 -28.28 -3.20 -13.54
CA ILE A 255 -28.36 -1.93 -12.77
C ILE A 255 -26.97 -1.34 -12.56
N ALA A 256 -26.00 -2.12 -12.08
CA ALA A 256 -24.63 -1.65 -11.82
C ALA A 256 -23.98 -1.07 -13.08
N LYS A 257 -24.11 -1.75 -14.24
CA LYS A 257 -23.62 -1.26 -15.53
C LYS A 257 -24.30 0.04 -15.96
N ALA A 258 -25.62 0.14 -15.78
CA ALA A 258 -26.34 1.36 -16.12
C ALA A 258 -25.93 2.53 -15.21
N VAL A 259 -25.81 2.30 -13.91
CA VAL A 259 -25.33 3.32 -12.96
C VAL A 259 -23.92 3.76 -13.33
N GLU A 260 -23.03 2.82 -13.64
CA GLU A 260 -21.68 3.16 -14.09
C GLU A 260 -21.69 4.02 -15.35
N GLU A 261 -22.43 3.64 -16.39
CA GLU A 261 -22.52 4.40 -17.64
C GLU A 261 -22.96 5.85 -17.39
N TYR A 262 -24.05 6.04 -16.63
CA TYR A 262 -24.61 7.37 -16.43
C TYR A 262 -23.86 8.19 -15.37
N CYS A 263 -23.41 7.60 -14.27
CA CYS A 263 -22.66 8.34 -13.25
C CYS A 263 -21.21 8.63 -13.67
N VAL A 264 -20.52 7.65 -14.25
CA VAL A 264 -19.07 7.76 -14.51
C VAL A 264 -18.81 8.25 -15.92
N ASN A 265 -19.40 7.62 -16.95
CA ASN A 265 -19.09 7.99 -18.34
C ASN A 265 -19.82 9.27 -18.78
N LYS A 266 -21.02 9.55 -18.24
CA LYS A 266 -21.81 10.74 -18.57
C LYS A 266 -21.67 11.85 -17.52
N ALA A 267 -22.16 11.65 -16.29
CA ALA A 267 -22.22 12.71 -15.29
C ALA A 267 -20.84 13.25 -14.90
N ALA A 268 -19.91 12.37 -14.52
CA ALA A 268 -18.56 12.79 -14.13
C ALA A 268 -17.81 13.51 -15.27
N HIS A 269 -18.07 13.17 -16.54
CA HIS A 269 -17.54 13.92 -17.69
C HIS A 269 -17.98 15.39 -17.65
N PHE A 270 -19.27 15.68 -17.48
CA PHE A 270 -19.75 17.07 -17.42
C PHE A 270 -19.26 17.81 -16.16
N HIS A 271 -19.20 17.15 -15.01
CA HIS A 271 -18.59 17.75 -13.82
C HIS A 271 -17.13 18.11 -14.05
N GLU A 272 -16.36 17.22 -14.65
CA GLU A 272 -14.97 17.47 -15.02
C GLU A 272 -14.84 18.64 -16.02
N GLN A 273 -15.70 18.71 -17.05
CA GLN A 273 -15.71 19.85 -17.98
C GLN A 273 -15.99 21.18 -17.25
N ASN A 274 -16.88 21.17 -16.26
CA ASN A 274 -17.16 22.37 -15.47
C ASN A 274 -15.94 22.82 -14.67
N ILE A 275 -15.20 21.86 -14.08
CA ILE A 275 -13.96 22.15 -13.35
C ILE A 275 -12.89 22.69 -14.30
N LYS A 276 -12.71 22.07 -15.47
CA LYS A 276 -11.77 22.54 -16.52
C LYS A 276 -12.11 23.96 -16.96
N LEU A 277 -13.39 24.27 -17.14
CA LEU A 277 -13.87 25.61 -17.44
C LEU A 277 -13.51 26.59 -16.33
N GLY A 278 -13.79 26.23 -15.07
CA GLY A 278 -13.43 27.03 -13.89
C GLY A 278 -11.95 27.36 -13.80
N ILE A 279 -11.09 26.37 -14.00
CA ILE A 279 -9.62 26.55 -14.02
C ILE A 279 -9.20 27.48 -15.16
N LYS A 280 -9.71 27.23 -16.37
CA LYS A 280 -9.34 27.99 -17.58
C LYS A 280 -9.73 29.47 -17.47
N GLU A 281 -10.95 29.73 -17.03
CA GLU A 281 -11.52 31.08 -16.97
C GLU A 281 -11.30 31.76 -15.60
N LYS A 282 -10.62 31.08 -14.67
CA LYS A 282 -10.37 31.53 -13.28
C LYS A 282 -11.64 31.88 -12.52
N ILE A 283 -12.66 31.04 -12.67
CA ILE A 283 -13.95 31.14 -11.99
C ILE A 283 -14.00 30.08 -10.89
N GLU A 284 -14.44 30.45 -9.70
CA GLU A 284 -14.65 29.53 -8.59
C GLU A 284 -16.00 29.82 -7.93
N ASP A 285 -17.07 29.48 -8.64
CA ASP A 285 -18.42 29.64 -8.14
C ASP A 285 -18.93 28.38 -7.42
N LYS A 286 -20.14 28.49 -6.88
CA LYS A 286 -20.81 27.39 -6.19
C LYS A 286 -20.91 26.11 -7.04
N TYR A 287 -21.15 26.22 -8.35
CA TYR A 287 -21.39 25.07 -9.22
C TYR A 287 -20.10 24.34 -9.59
N ILE A 288 -18.99 25.07 -9.72
CA ILE A 288 -17.66 24.48 -9.88
C ILE A 288 -17.25 23.75 -8.61
N LEU A 289 -17.46 24.34 -7.44
CA LEU A 289 -17.18 23.69 -6.15
C LEU A 289 -18.04 22.44 -5.93
N LEU A 290 -19.30 22.45 -6.36
CA LEU A 290 -20.15 21.25 -6.33
C LEU A 290 -19.65 20.18 -7.31
N SER A 291 -19.28 20.53 -8.54
CA SER A 291 -18.68 19.59 -9.51
C SER A 291 -17.41 18.93 -8.97
N ARG A 292 -16.55 19.67 -8.26
CA ARG A 292 -15.33 19.15 -7.62
C ARG A 292 -15.60 17.99 -6.65
N LYS A 293 -16.69 18.06 -5.87
CA LYS A 293 -17.08 16.95 -4.98
C LYS A 293 -17.64 15.74 -5.72
N LYS A 294 -18.25 15.95 -6.89
CA LYS A 294 -18.90 14.87 -7.66
C LYS A 294 -17.91 13.95 -8.36
N ILE A 295 -16.75 14.47 -8.78
CA ILE A 295 -15.77 13.70 -9.55
C ILE A 295 -15.15 12.52 -8.77
N THR A 296 -15.07 12.60 -7.45
CA THR A 296 -14.64 11.50 -6.56
C THR A 296 -15.82 10.64 -6.10
N SER A 297 -16.97 11.26 -5.79
CA SER A 297 -18.13 10.53 -5.27
C SER A 297 -18.75 9.56 -6.29
N LEU A 298 -18.79 9.92 -7.57
CA LEU A 298 -19.50 9.15 -8.60
C LEU A 298 -18.80 7.81 -8.94
N PRO A 299 -17.48 7.76 -9.19
CA PRO A 299 -16.79 6.48 -9.39
C PRO A 299 -16.82 5.60 -8.13
N LEU A 300 -16.73 6.20 -6.93
CA LEU A 300 -16.87 5.45 -5.67
C LEU A 300 -18.24 4.76 -5.60
N MET A 301 -19.33 5.50 -5.78
CA MET A 301 -20.70 4.94 -5.74
C MET A 301 -20.88 3.82 -6.77
N ALA A 302 -20.35 3.99 -7.99
CA ALA A 302 -20.41 2.95 -9.02
C ALA A 302 -19.65 1.68 -8.58
N GLY A 303 -18.47 1.83 -7.98
CA GLY A 303 -17.68 0.70 -7.47
C GLY A 303 -18.39 -0.07 -6.35
N GLU A 304 -19.06 0.63 -5.43
CA GLU A 304 -19.83 0.02 -4.35
C GLU A 304 -21.04 -0.81 -4.83
N ASN A 305 -21.66 -0.42 -5.95
CA ASN A 305 -22.69 -1.24 -6.58
C ASN A 305 -22.15 -2.59 -7.07
N TYR A 306 -20.91 -2.62 -7.57
CA TYR A 306 -20.24 -3.88 -7.92
C TYR A 306 -19.88 -4.70 -6.68
N LEU A 307 -19.54 -4.07 -5.55
CA LEU A 307 -19.33 -4.79 -4.29
C LEU A 307 -20.63 -5.44 -3.78
N THR A 308 -21.78 -4.83 -4.02
CA THR A 308 -23.07 -5.44 -3.67
C THR A 308 -23.30 -6.77 -4.41
N LEU A 309 -22.83 -6.90 -5.65
CA LEU A 309 -22.85 -8.17 -6.40
C LEU A 309 -21.94 -9.21 -5.76
N VAL A 310 -20.76 -8.81 -5.28
CA VAL A 310 -19.85 -9.67 -4.53
C VAL A 310 -20.53 -10.21 -3.28
N ASP A 311 -21.19 -9.34 -2.51
CA ASP A 311 -21.90 -9.71 -1.28
C ASP A 311 -23.06 -10.67 -1.55
N ILE A 312 -23.82 -10.49 -2.64
CA ILE A 312 -24.90 -11.40 -3.02
C ILE A 312 -24.37 -12.82 -3.27
N VAL A 313 -23.28 -12.95 -4.03
CA VAL A 313 -22.67 -14.26 -4.32
C VAL A 313 -22.08 -14.88 -3.06
N GLN A 314 -21.33 -14.13 -2.26
CA GLN A 314 -20.70 -14.64 -1.04
C GLN A 314 -21.74 -15.11 -0.01
N ASN A 315 -22.81 -14.34 0.21
CA ASN A 315 -23.86 -14.72 1.16
C ASN A 315 -24.67 -15.95 0.71
N SER A 316 -24.74 -16.20 -0.60
CA SER A 316 -25.37 -17.41 -1.13
C SER A 316 -24.51 -18.67 -0.97
N ALA A 317 -23.19 -18.49 -0.79
CA ALA A 317 -22.25 -19.60 -0.68
C ALA A 317 -22.25 -20.19 0.73
N ASN A 318 -22.94 -21.31 0.92
CA ASN A 318 -22.98 -22.03 2.19
C ASN A 318 -21.67 -22.81 2.44
N ILE A 319 -20.60 -22.11 2.85
CA ILE A 319 -19.25 -22.66 2.98
C ILE A 319 -19.02 -23.36 4.34
N ARG A 320 -19.82 -23.06 5.37
CA ARG A 320 -19.57 -23.44 6.77
C ARG A 320 -19.57 -24.94 7.09
N LYS A 321 -19.91 -25.82 6.14
CA LYS A 321 -20.02 -27.27 6.33
C LYS A 321 -19.07 -28.09 5.45
N LEU A 322 -18.13 -27.45 4.76
CA LEU A 322 -17.24 -28.10 3.80
C LEU A 322 -15.81 -28.16 4.31
N ASP A 323 -15.14 -29.30 4.10
CA ASP A 323 -13.73 -29.52 4.46
C ASP A 323 -12.93 -30.03 3.23
N GLY A 324 -11.60 -29.89 3.30
CA GLY A 324 -10.67 -30.45 2.29
C GLY A 324 -10.94 -29.99 0.86
N PHE A 325 -10.96 -30.92 -0.09
CA PHE A 325 -11.16 -30.62 -1.52
C PHE A 325 -12.51 -29.98 -1.83
N ALA A 326 -13.58 -30.33 -1.10
CA ALA A 326 -14.90 -29.73 -1.30
C ALA A 326 -14.91 -28.25 -0.89
N LEU A 327 -14.19 -27.90 0.17
CA LEU A 327 -13.98 -26.51 0.59
C LEU A 327 -13.17 -25.72 -0.46
N ILE A 328 -12.08 -26.29 -0.95
CA ILE A 328 -11.25 -25.66 -2.01
C ILE A 328 -12.08 -25.40 -3.26
N ALA A 329 -12.78 -26.43 -3.76
CA ALA A 329 -13.62 -26.31 -4.95
C ALA A 329 -14.67 -25.22 -4.78
N LYS A 330 -15.31 -25.13 -3.60
CA LYS A 330 -16.32 -24.11 -3.34
C LYS A 330 -15.73 -22.71 -3.22
N LYS A 331 -14.59 -22.53 -2.53
CA LYS A 331 -13.88 -21.24 -2.46
C LYS A 331 -13.50 -20.74 -3.86
N LEU A 332 -12.97 -21.62 -4.71
CA LEU A 332 -12.60 -21.29 -6.09
C LEU A 332 -13.82 -20.96 -6.97
N GLU A 333 -14.91 -21.72 -6.86
CA GLU A 333 -16.15 -21.43 -7.59
C GLU A 333 -16.69 -20.04 -7.24
N VAL A 334 -16.72 -19.70 -5.95
CA VAL A 334 -17.17 -18.38 -5.48
C VAL A 334 -16.24 -17.29 -6.00
N LEU A 335 -14.92 -17.49 -5.87
CA LEU A 335 -13.92 -16.53 -6.32
C LEU A 335 -14.02 -16.26 -7.82
N GLN A 336 -14.19 -17.30 -8.65
CA GLN A 336 -14.38 -17.15 -10.09
C GLN A 336 -15.65 -16.35 -10.43
N LYS A 337 -16.73 -16.54 -9.66
CA LYS A 337 -17.98 -15.80 -9.84
C LYS A 337 -17.85 -14.32 -9.45
N ILE A 338 -17.11 -13.99 -8.39
CA ILE A 338 -17.01 -12.60 -7.90
C ILE A 338 -15.88 -11.79 -8.54
N ALA A 339 -14.81 -12.44 -9.02
CA ALA A 339 -13.62 -11.77 -9.52
C ALA A 339 -13.91 -10.68 -10.57
N PRO A 340 -14.81 -10.87 -11.57
CA PRO A 340 -15.13 -9.82 -12.53
C PRO A 340 -15.72 -8.56 -11.88
N PHE A 341 -16.51 -8.71 -10.81
CA PHE A 341 -17.12 -7.60 -10.09
C PHE A 341 -16.11 -6.88 -9.20
N GLN A 342 -15.22 -7.65 -8.55
CA GLN A 342 -14.12 -7.09 -7.75
C GLN A 342 -13.17 -6.28 -8.63
N GLU A 343 -12.76 -6.83 -9.77
CA GLU A 343 -11.89 -6.14 -10.73
C GLU A 343 -12.55 -4.85 -11.24
N ARG A 344 -13.86 -4.89 -11.54
CA ARG A 344 -14.57 -3.68 -11.97
C ARG A 344 -14.64 -2.63 -10.85
N ALA A 345 -14.90 -3.03 -9.61
CA ALA A 345 -14.88 -2.14 -8.46
C ALA A 345 -13.50 -1.48 -8.23
N ILE A 346 -12.41 -2.25 -8.32
CA ILE A 346 -11.03 -1.73 -8.21
C ILE A 346 -10.78 -0.65 -9.26
N ASN A 347 -11.14 -0.92 -10.52
CA ASN A 347 -10.96 0.05 -11.61
C ASN A 347 -11.73 1.35 -11.38
N LEU A 348 -12.94 1.27 -10.83
CA LEU A 348 -13.76 2.43 -10.50
C LEU A 348 -13.22 3.22 -9.31
N PHE A 349 -12.71 2.55 -8.29
CA PHE A 349 -12.04 3.23 -7.18
C PHE A 349 -10.70 3.85 -7.64
N LEU A 350 -9.95 3.20 -8.53
CA LEU A 350 -8.74 3.78 -9.12
C LEU A 350 -9.09 5.04 -9.90
N LYS A 351 -10.22 5.03 -10.63
CA LYS A 351 -10.73 6.22 -11.29
C LYS A 351 -11.05 7.35 -10.32
N CYS A 352 -11.65 7.04 -9.15
CA CYS A 352 -11.83 8.01 -8.07
C CYS A 352 -10.48 8.62 -7.64
N LEU A 353 -9.45 7.79 -7.42
CA LEU A 353 -8.13 8.27 -7.00
C LEU A 353 -7.43 9.09 -8.07
N GLU A 354 -7.51 8.69 -9.34
CA GLU A 354 -7.01 9.46 -10.48
C GLU A 354 -7.64 10.85 -10.54
N MET A 355 -8.97 10.94 -10.42
CA MET A 355 -9.69 12.21 -10.46
C MET A 355 -9.36 13.08 -9.25
N GLY A 356 -9.33 12.50 -8.04
CA GLY A 356 -8.95 13.23 -6.83
C GLY A 356 -7.53 13.79 -6.92
N ALA A 357 -6.56 12.98 -7.36
CA ALA A 357 -5.18 13.44 -7.54
C ALA A 357 -5.04 14.51 -8.63
N ALA A 358 -5.73 14.35 -9.76
CA ALA A 358 -5.66 15.29 -10.88
C ALA A 358 -6.18 16.69 -10.53
N TYR A 359 -7.19 16.78 -9.66
CA TYR A 359 -7.85 18.04 -9.29
C TYR A 359 -7.56 18.50 -7.86
N GLN A 360 -6.67 17.79 -7.14
CA GLN A 360 -6.29 18.04 -5.75
C GLN A 360 -7.47 17.92 -4.76
N GLU A 361 -8.38 16.98 -5.01
CA GLU A 361 -9.54 16.69 -4.16
C GLU A 361 -9.27 15.46 -3.28
N ASN A 362 -8.97 15.71 -2.00
CA ASN A 362 -8.73 14.68 -0.98
C ASN A 362 -9.89 14.62 0.02
N ASP A 363 -11.10 14.45 -0.48
CA ASP A 363 -12.32 14.40 0.33
C ASP A 363 -12.58 13.02 0.98
N GLU A 364 -13.69 12.88 1.69
CA GLU A 364 -14.08 11.61 2.33
C GLU A 364 -14.26 10.46 1.33
N PHE A 365 -14.66 10.75 0.08
CA PHE A 365 -14.88 9.74 -0.94
C PHE A 365 -13.57 9.21 -1.48
N TYR A 366 -12.58 10.09 -1.69
CA TYR A 366 -11.22 9.73 -2.03
C TYR A 366 -10.59 8.81 -0.96
N LEU A 367 -10.67 9.22 0.31
CA LEU A 367 -10.12 8.43 1.42
C LEU A 367 -10.81 7.07 1.57
N ARG A 368 -12.13 7.01 1.37
CA ARG A 368 -12.88 5.75 1.38
C ARG A 368 -12.48 4.85 0.21
N ALA A 369 -12.28 5.40 -0.99
CA ALA A 369 -11.82 4.64 -2.14
C ALA A 369 -10.42 4.02 -1.92
N CYS A 370 -9.49 4.76 -1.29
CA CYS A 370 -8.18 4.25 -0.89
C CYS A 370 -8.30 2.96 -0.06
N GLY A 371 -9.05 3.01 1.04
CA GLY A 371 -9.21 1.88 1.94
C GLY A 371 -9.98 0.70 1.32
N LEU A 372 -10.92 0.97 0.40
CA LEU A 372 -11.65 -0.09 -0.29
C LEU A 372 -10.78 -0.85 -1.31
N ILE A 373 -9.90 -0.15 -2.05
CA ILE A 373 -9.01 -0.80 -3.03
C ILE A 373 -8.02 -1.73 -2.35
N THR A 374 -7.35 -1.24 -1.29
CA THR A 374 -6.34 -2.01 -0.56
C THR A 374 -7.00 -3.21 0.12
N LYS A 375 -8.14 -3.01 0.79
CA LYS A 375 -8.94 -4.09 1.37
C LYS A 375 -9.30 -5.16 0.34
N LEU A 376 -9.82 -4.74 -0.82
CA LEU A 376 -10.32 -5.67 -1.82
C LEU A 376 -9.18 -6.47 -2.46
N SER A 377 -8.11 -5.79 -2.87
CA SER A 377 -6.92 -6.43 -3.45
C SER A 377 -6.26 -7.39 -2.47
N PHE A 378 -6.15 -6.99 -1.20
CA PHE A 378 -5.68 -7.87 -0.11
C PHE A 378 -6.58 -9.10 0.05
N THR A 379 -7.90 -8.93 0.12
CA THR A 379 -8.86 -10.03 0.32
C THR A 379 -8.81 -11.06 -0.81
N VAL A 380 -8.62 -10.61 -2.06
CA VAL A 380 -8.41 -11.52 -3.21
C VAL A 380 -7.10 -12.29 -3.05
N GLY A 381 -6.04 -11.59 -2.64
CA GLY A 381 -4.74 -12.20 -2.32
C GLY A 381 -4.86 -13.29 -1.25
N GLU A 382 -5.48 -12.97 -0.12
CA GLU A 382 -5.74 -13.91 0.99
C GLU A 382 -6.54 -15.12 0.53
N THR A 383 -7.56 -14.95 -0.32
CA THR A 383 -8.37 -16.07 -0.80
C THR A 383 -7.54 -17.07 -1.63
N TYR A 384 -6.64 -16.58 -2.48
CA TYR A 384 -5.74 -17.44 -3.24
C TYR A 384 -4.65 -18.07 -2.34
N ALA A 385 -4.11 -17.31 -1.38
CA ALA A 385 -3.15 -17.82 -0.41
C ALA A 385 -3.75 -18.93 0.46
N ASP A 386 -5.00 -18.77 0.89
CA ASP A 386 -5.78 -19.78 1.59
C ASP A 386 -5.93 -21.07 0.77
N VAL A 387 -6.30 -20.95 -0.51
CA VAL A 387 -6.43 -22.11 -1.41
C VAL A 387 -5.10 -22.83 -1.55
N ALA A 388 -4.00 -22.10 -1.73
CA ALA A 388 -2.66 -22.66 -1.78
C ALA A 388 -2.29 -23.37 -0.47
N ALA A 389 -2.56 -22.76 0.68
CA ALA A 389 -2.27 -23.33 2.00
C ALA A 389 -3.04 -24.63 2.25
N VAL A 390 -4.36 -24.63 2.04
CA VAL A 390 -5.19 -25.84 2.22
C VAL A 390 -4.78 -26.95 1.26
N SER A 391 -4.41 -26.59 0.02
CA SER A 391 -3.92 -27.56 -0.96
C SER A 391 -2.57 -28.14 -0.56
N ARG A 392 -1.65 -27.32 -0.04
CA ARG A 392 -0.33 -27.74 0.46
C ARG A 392 -0.46 -28.71 1.64
N ASP A 393 -1.47 -28.54 2.49
CA ASP A 393 -1.74 -29.36 3.67
C ASP A 393 -2.68 -30.56 3.41
N ALA A 394 -3.08 -30.78 2.15
CA ALA A 394 -3.97 -31.88 1.78
C ALA A 394 -3.35 -33.25 2.09
N PRO A 395 -4.06 -34.17 2.77
CA PRO A 395 -3.47 -35.41 3.25
C PRO A 395 -2.92 -36.27 2.11
N ILE A 396 -1.68 -36.76 2.27
CA ILE A 396 -1.05 -37.69 1.33
C ILE A 396 -1.70 -39.07 1.48
N PRO A 397 -2.07 -39.75 0.38
CA PRO A 397 -2.64 -41.09 0.45
C PRO A 397 -1.76 -42.07 1.23
N ALA A 398 -2.31 -42.72 2.25
CA ALA A 398 -1.57 -43.63 3.12
C ALA A 398 -1.03 -44.89 2.41
N ALA A 399 -1.57 -45.22 1.23
CA ALA A 399 -1.12 -46.33 0.40
C ALA A 399 0.19 -46.03 -0.35
N PHE A 400 0.59 -44.76 -0.46
CA PHE A 400 1.78 -44.38 -1.21
C PHE A 400 3.05 -44.82 -0.50
N ASP A 401 3.96 -45.42 -1.27
CA ASP A 401 5.32 -45.64 -0.81
C ASP A 401 6.13 -44.32 -0.77
N PRO A 402 7.35 -44.31 -0.19
CA PRO A 402 8.15 -43.09 -0.09
C PRO A 402 8.42 -42.39 -1.44
N TYR A 403 8.56 -43.15 -2.53
CA TYR A 403 8.80 -42.60 -3.87
C TYR A 403 7.51 -42.01 -4.45
N GLU A 404 6.41 -42.74 -4.37
CA GLU A 404 5.08 -42.26 -4.79
C GLU A 404 4.68 -40.99 -4.02
N ALA A 405 4.94 -40.95 -2.71
CA ALA A 405 4.71 -39.77 -1.87
C ALA A 405 5.59 -38.59 -2.29
N PHE A 406 6.85 -38.81 -2.65
CA PHE A 406 7.75 -37.77 -3.16
C PHE A 406 7.29 -37.20 -4.50
N VAL A 407 6.91 -38.08 -5.44
CA VAL A 407 6.35 -37.67 -6.74
C VAL A 407 5.05 -36.91 -6.55
N TYR A 408 4.18 -37.36 -5.64
CA TYR A 408 2.93 -36.67 -5.31
C TYR A 408 3.18 -35.26 -4.77
N LYS A 409 4.08 -35.09 -3.80
CA LYS A 409 4.44 -33.77 -3.24
C LYS A 409 4.96 -32.82 -4.32
N THR A 410 5.80 -33.33 -5.22
CA THR A 410 6.34 -32.54 -6.34
C THR A 410 5.23 -32.09 -7.30
N LYS A 411 4.31 -32.98 -7.65
CA LYS A 411 3.15 -32.65 -8.50
C LYS A 411 2.22 -31.66 -7.81
N LEU A 412 1.97 -31.84 -6.51
CA LEU A 412 1.15 -30.94 -5.69
C LEU A 412 1.76 -29.52 -5.68
N LEU A 413 3.07 -29.40 -5.43
CA LEU A 413 3.76 -28.12 -5.44
C LEU A 413 3.58 -27.39 -6.77
N LYS A 414 3.79 -28.09 -7.90
CA LYS A 414 3.55 -27.57 -9.25
C LYS A 414 2.10 -27.09 -9.46
N GLN A 415 1.12 -27.77 -8.88
CA GLN A 415 -0.29 -27.40 -9.00
C GLN A 415 -0.66 -26.17 -8.16
N ILE A 416 -0.06 -26.01 -6.98
CA ILE A 416 -0.38 -24.87 -6.10
C ILE A 416 0.33 -23.57 -6.50
N GLU A 417 1.43 -23.65 -7.25
CA GLU A 417 2.19 -22.48 -7.73
C GLU A 417 1.28 -21.44 -8.40
N GLY A 418 0.36 -21.88 -9.26
CA GLY A 418 -0.54 -20.96 -9.96
C GLY A 418 -1.50 -20.20 -9.04
N TYR A 419 -1.83 -20.72 -7.86
CA TYR A 419 -2.63 -20.00 -6.86
C TYR A 419 -1.77 -19.02 -6.07
N GLU A 420 -0.59 -19.45 -5.65
CA GLU A 420 0.38 -18.60 -4.96
C GLU A 420 0.82 -17.41 -5.86
N ASP A 421 0.99 -17.61 -7.17
CA ASP A 421 1.32 -16.52 -8.10
C ASP A 421 0.18 -15.49 -8.18
N LYS A 422 -1.07 -15.94 -8.20
CA LYS A 422 -2.24 -15.05 -8.16
C LYS A 422 -2.37 -14.32 -6.83
N ALA A 423 -2.05 -14.98 -5.72
CA ALA A 423 -2.00 -14.33 -4.41
C ALA A 423 -0.94 -13.23 -4.40
N LEU A 424 0.28 -13.54 -4.85
CA LEU A 424 1.37 -12.59 -4.96
C LEU A 424 1.04 -11.42 -5.87
N GLU A 425 0.42 -11.65 -7.04
CA GLU A 425 0.00 -10.59 -7.96
C GLU A 425 -0.91 -9.57 -7.26
N ASN A 426 -1.91 -10.05 -6.50
CA ASN A 426 -2.87 -9.20 -5.79
C ASN A 426 -2.25 -8.49 -4.58
N TYR A 427 -1.36 -9.14 -3.84
CA TYR A 427 -0.59 -8.47 -2.78
C TYR A 427 0.33 -7.38 -3.35
N MET A 428 1.06 -7.67 -4.43
CA MET A 428 1.91 -6.69 -5.09
C MET A 428 1.10 -5.53 -5.68
N ARG A 429 -0.10 -5.80 -6.20
CA ARG A 429 -1.04 -4.75 -6.62
C ARG A 429 -1.39 -3.82 -5.46
N THR A 430 -1.72 -4.39 -4.29
CA THR A 430 -2.03 -3.63 -3.08
C THR A 430 -0.87 -2.70 -2.68
N VAL A 431 0.36 -3.22 -2.63
CA VAL A 431 1.55 -2.44 -2.25
C VAL A 431 1.86 -1.35 -3.28
N LYS A 432 1.78 -1.65 -4.58
CA LYS A 432 2.06 -0.68 -5.65
C LYS A 432 1.03 0.46 -5.69
N ILE A 433 -0.26 0.16 -5.51
CA ILE A 433 -1.31 1.19 -5.41
C ILE A 433 -1.06 2.06 -4.17
N ALA A 434 -0.74 1.43 -3.05
CA ALA A 434 -0.44 2.15 -1.81
C ALA A 434 0.77 3.08 -1.95
N GLU A 435 1.83 2.65 -2.64
CA GLU A 435 2.98 3.50 -2.94
C GLU A 435 2.60 4.67 -3.85
N ALA A 436 1.88 4.41 -4.95
CA ALA A 436 1.51 5.43 -5.93
C ALA A 436 0.64 6.55 -5.33
N TYR A 437 -0.28 6.19 -4.42
CA TYR A 437 -1.21 7.12 -3.78
C TYR A 437 -0.87 7.43 -2.31
N LYS A 438 0.30 7.01 -1.83
CA LYS A 438 0.79 7.23 -0.45
C LYS A 438 -0.21 6.76 0.62
N ILE A 439 -0.84 5.61 0.41
CA ILE A 439 -1.78 5.00 1.34
C ILE A 439 -1.00 4.22 2.41
N ASP A 440 -1.26 4.51 3.68
CA ASP A 440 -0.76 3.71 4.82
C ASP A 440 -1.94 3.27 5.68
N ASP A 441 -2.45 2.07 5.40
CA ASP A 441 -3.54 1.46 6.15
C ASP A 441 -3.16 0.06 6.67
N ASP A 442 -4.08 -0.54 7.42
CA ASP A 442 -3.88 -1.85 8.03
C ASP A 442 -3.72 -2.97 6.98
N TYR A 443 -4.44 -2.91 5.86
CA TYR A 443 -4.36 -3.90 4.80
C TYR A 443 -3.02 -3.86 4.07
N VAL A 444 -2.43 -2.67 3.89
CA VAL A 444 -1.07 -2.52 3.35
C VAL A 444 -0.05 -3.16 4.30
N LYS A 445 -0.17 -2.93 5.62
CA LYS A 445 0.71 -3.52 6.62
C LYS A 445 0.62 -5.04 6.64
N GLN A 446 -0.61 -5.57 6.67
CA GLN A 446 -0.87 -7.01 6.60
C GLN A 446 -0.32 -7.62 5.30
N THR A 447 -0.53 -6.96 4.16
CA THR A 447 -0.01 -7.40 2.85
C THR A 447 1.52 -7.56 2.88
N LYS A 448 2.24 -6.57 3.44
CA LYS A 448 3.70 -6.63 3.55
C LYS A 448 4.20 -7.78 4.45
N GLN A 449 3.37 -8.28 5.36
CA GLN A 449 3.68 -9.47 6.17
C GLN A 449 3.30 -10.78 5.45
N LYS A 450 2.24 -10.76 4.65
CA LYS A 450 1.74 -11.94 3.92
C LYS A 450 2.55 -12.32 2.69
N ILE A 451 3.15 -11.34 1.99
CA ILE A 451 4.06 -11.60 0.85
C ILE A 451 5.21 -12.54 1.25
N PRO A 452 6.03 -12.23 2.28
CA PRO A 452 7.12 -13.11 2.67
C PRO A 452 6.62 -14.44 3.26
N GLU A 453 5.49 -14.47 3.96
CA GLU A 453 4.88 -15.72 4.45
C GLU A 453 4.56 -16.69 3.31
N LEU A 454 3.82 -16.22 2.30
CA LEU A 454 3.44 -17.00 1.13
C LEU A 454 4.66 -17.57 0.40
N LEU A 455 5.63 -16.72 0.09
CA LEU A 455 6.83 -17.09 -0.65
C LEU A 455 7.77 -17.99 0.18
N PHE A 456 7.85 -17.77 1.49
CA PHE A 456 8.67 -18.60 2.36
C PHE A 456 8.19 -20.04 2.35
N PHE A 457 6.88 -20.29 2.47
CA PHE A 457 6.35 -21.65 2.43
C PHE A 457 6.61 -22.34 1.08
N ARG A 458 6.49 -21.62 -0.03
CA ARG A 458 6.87 -22.13 -1.37
C ARG A 458 8.35 -22.54 -1.40
N ALA A 459 9.24 -21.62 -1.01
CA ALA A 459 10.68 -21.87 -0.99
C ALA A 459 11.06 -23.03 -0.06
N ARG A 460 10.42 -23.11 1.11
CA ARG A 460 10.68 -24.16 2.11
C ARG A 460 10.20 -25.53 1.64
N CYS A 461 9.12 -25.63 0.87
CA CYS A 461 8.73 -26.89 0.23
C CYS A 461 9.81 -27.38 -0.74
N TYR A 462 10.37 -26.50 -1.57
CA TYR A 462 11.46 -26.84 -2.49
C TYR A 462 12.73 -27.26 -1.73
N ASP A 463 13.11 -26.51 -0.71
CA ASP A 463 14.26 -26.78 0.14
C ASP A 463 14.13 -28.15 0.85
N LEU A 464 12.95 -28.49 1.38
CA LEU A 464 12.70 -29.78 2.02
C LEU A 464 12.69 -30.96 1.02
N LEU A 465 12.20 -30.75 -0.21
CA LEU A 465 12.30 -31.74 -1.27
C LEU A 465 13.76 -31.96 -1.71
N CYS A 466 14.55 -30.89 -1.82
CA CYS A 466 15.99 -30.98 -2.06
C CYS A 466 16.69 -31.80 -0.98
N GLN A 467 16.43 -31.50 0.30
CA GLN A 467 16.99 -32.26 1.42
C GLN A 467 16.60 -33.73 1.38
N ALA A 468 15.35 -34.04 1.01
CA ALA A 468 14.89 -35.43 0.87
C ALA A 468 15.64 -36.15 -0.27
N SER A 469 15.86 -35.48 -1.41
CA SER A 469 16.61 -36.05 -2.55
C SER A 469 18.08 -36.31 -2.24
N VAL A 470 18.72 -35.48 -1.41
CA VAL A 470 20.15 -35.63 -1.05
C VAL A 470 20.36 -36.56 0.14
N ASN A 471 19.61 -36.37 1.23
CA ASN A 471 19.89 -37.05 2.50
C ASN A 471 19.27 -38.45 2.60
N ASN A 472 18.12 -38.67 1.95
CA ASN A 472 17.40 -39.94 1.98
C ASN A 472 16.55 -40.13 0.71
N PRO A 473 17.19 -40.29 -0.47
CA PRO A 473 16.50 -40.39 -1.74
C PRO A 473 15.51 -41.57 -1.73
N PRO A 474 14.21 -41.33 -1.98
CA PRO A 474 13.22 -42.39 -1.96
C PRO A 474 13.22 -43.15 -3.30
N TYR A 475 13.82 -44.34 -3.35
CA TYR A 475 13.83 -45.16 -4.57
C TYR A 475 12.49 -45.91 -4.76
N PRO A 476 12.08 -46.18 -6.01
CA PRO A 476 10.95 -47.07 -6.28
C PRO A 476 11.14 -48.46 -5.63
N LYS A 477 10.03 -49.13 -5.32
CA LYS A 477 10.07 -50.53 -4.84
C LYS A 477 10.67 -51.46 -5.91
N ASN A 478 11.49 -52.42 -5.48
CA ASN A 478 12.08 -53.49 -6.31
C ASN A 478 13.14 -53.06 -7.36
N VAL A 479 13.80 -51.92 -7.18
CA VAL A 479 14.89 -51.47 -8.07
C VAL A 479 16.14 -52.34 -7.90
N ALA A 480 16.72 -52.78 -9.04
CA ALA A 480 17.94 -53.59 -9.03
C ALA A 480 19.15 -52.79 -8.54
N ALA A 481 20.17 -53.44 -7.96
CA ALA A 481 21.35 -52.75 -7.43
C ALA A 481 22.06 -51.89 -8.49
N ALA A 482 22.08 -52.34 -9.75
CA ALA A 482 22.68 -51.60 -10.87
C ALA A 482 21.86 -50.37 -11.31
N GLU A 483 20.55 -50.35 -11.06
CA GLU A 483 19.66 -49.22 -11.42
C GLU A 483 19.68 -48.12 -10.34
N LYS A 484 20.14 -48.43 -9.12
CA LYS A 484 20.21 -47.45 -8.02
C LYS A 484 21.15 -46.30 -8.32
N ASP A 485 22.27 -46.56 -9.00
CA ASP A 485 23.24 -45.53 -9.39
C ASP A 485 22.61 -44.54 -10.39
N GLU A 486 21.79 -45.03 -11.31
CA GLU A 486 21.05 -44.19 -12.26
C GLU A 486 19.98 -43.33 -11.54
N TYR A 487 19.23 -43.91 -10.60
CA TYR A 487 18.30 -43.15 -9.78
C TYR A 487 19.00 -42.13 -8.88
N GLN A 488 20.17 -42.46 -8.35
CA GLN A 488 20.95 -41.53 -7.54
C GLN A 488 21.36 -40.30 -8.36
N ALA A 489 21.90 -40.50 -9.58
CA ALA A 489 22.22 -39.38 -10.48
C ALA A 489 20.99 -38.54 -10.82
N ARG A 490 19.83 -39.17 -11.06
CA ARG A 490 18.56 -38.44 -11.27
C ARG A 490 18.14 -37.63 -10.05
N PHE A 491 18.28 -38.17 -8.84
CA PHE A 491 17.95 -37.44 -7.61
C PHE A 491 18.90 -36.28 -7.34
N GLU A 492 20.19 -36.39 -7.69
CA GLU A 492 21.15 -35.28 -7.64
C GLU A 492 20.74 -34.14 -8.59
N GLU A 493 20.32 -34.46 -9.82
CA GLU A 493 19.81 -33.46 -10.77
C GLU A 493 18.51 -32.80 -10.27
N ILE A 494 17.58 -33.59 -9.72
CA ILE A 494 16.34 -33.08 -9.14
C ILE A 494 16.62 -32.19 -7.93
N ALA A 495 17.56 -32.59 -7.07
CA ALA A 495 17.97 -31.81 -5.90
C ALA A 495 18.51 -30.44 -6.32
N LEU A 496 19.38 -30.38 -7.33
CA LEU A 496 19.92 -29.12 -7.84
C LEU A 496 18.80 -28.18 -8.31
N LYS A 497 17.84 -28.68 -9.09
CA LYS A 497 16.68 -27.88 -9.55
C LYS A 497 15.85 -27.35 -8.39
N PHE A 498 15.60 -28.18 -7.37
CA PHE A 498 14.87 -27.73 -6.19
C PHE A 498 15.64 -26.70 -5.36
N GLN A 499 16.96 -26.85 -5.24
CA GLN A 499 17.81 -25.87 -4.57
C GLN A 499 17.77 -24.51 -5.28
N GLU A 500 17.92 -24.51 -6.61
CA GLU A 500 17.82 -23.31 -7.45
C GLU A 500 16.47 -22.61 -7.23
N ASN A 501 15.37 -23.34 -7.38
CA ASN A 501 14.01 -22.80 -7.17
C ASN A 501 13.83 -22.22 -5.75
N ALA A 502 14.29 -22.93 -4.71
CA ALA A 502 14.19 -22.45 -3.33
C ALA A 502 14.97 -21.14 -3.14
N PHE A 503 16.21 -21.09 -3.62
CA PHE A 503 17.10 -19.95 -3.42
C PHE A 503 16.65 -18.72 -4.20
N ASP A 504 16.10 -18.90 -5.41
CA ASP A 504 15.55 -17.80 -6.19
C ASP A 504 14.34 -17.16 -5.49
N VAL A 505 13.46 -17.97 -4.90
CA VAL A 505 12.33 -17.45 -4.12
C VAL A 505 12.82 -16.77 -2.82
N TYR A 506 13.78 -17.36 -2.10
CA TYR A 506 14.35 -16.71 -0.91
C TYR A 506 15.04 -15.37 -1.23
N LYS A 507 15.82 -15.29 -2.31
CA LYS A 507 16.41 -14.03 -2.79
C LYS A 507 15.35 -13.00 -3.12
N THR A 508 14.24 -13.44 -3.73
CA THR A 508 13.09 -12.56 -4.05
C THR A 508 12.49 -11.94 -2.79
N ILE A 509 12.29 -12.71 -1.72
CA ILE A 509 11.80 -12.20 -0.44
C ILE A 509 12.73 -11.13 0.14
N LEU A 510 14.05 -11.39 0.15
CA LEU A 510 15.03 -10.42 0.65
C LEU A 510 15.11 -9.17 -0.23
N ALA A 511 14.91 -9.30 -1.54
CA ALA A 511 14.83 -8.16 -2.46
C ALA A 511 13.59 -7.31 -2.19
N TYR A 512 12.42 -7.92 -1.95
CA TYR A 512 11.21 -7.21 -1.54
C TYR A 512 11.35 -6.53 -0.17
N ALA A 513 12.07 -7.15 0.77
CA ALA A 513 12.36 -6.51 2.05
C ALA A 513 13.22 -5.24 1.88
N LYS A 514 14.24 -5.28 1.01
CA LYS A 514 15.04 -4.10 0.65
C LYS A 514 14.22 -2.98 0.01
N GLN A 515 13.17 -3.34 -0.75
CA GLN A 515 12.22 -2.41 -1.37
C GLN A 515 11.09 -1.96 -0.43
N ASN A 516 11.09 -2.38 0.84
CA ASN A 516 10.00 -2.12 1.80
C ASN A 516 8.63 -2.68 1.37
N TYR A 517 8.63 -3.75 0.58
CA TYR A 517 7.43 -4.50 0.18
C TYR A 517 7.19 -5.75 1.03
N ALA A 518 8.18 -6.21 1.77
CA ALA A 518 8.09 -7.36 2.67
C ALA A 518 8.64 -7.01 4.07
N THR A 519 7.95 -7.45 5.11
CA THR A 519 8.31 -7.22 6.52
C THR A 519 7.88 -8.41 7.39
N GLY A 520 8.32 -8.45 8.66
CA GLY A 520 7.89 -9.45 9.63
C GLY A 520 8.76 -10.71 9.66
N ASP A 521 8.32 -11.70 10.44
CA ASP A 521 9.14 -12.84 10.85
C ASP A 521 9.60 -13.73 9.69
N PHE A 522 8.79 -13.84 8.63
CA PHE A 522 9.14 -14.64 7.46
C PHE A 522 10.32 -14.09 6.67
N VAL A 523 10.58 -12.77 6.72
CA VAL A 523 11.83 -12.19 6.18
C VAL A 523 13.03 -12.68 7.00
N THR A 524 12.88 -12.73 8.32
CA THR A 524 13.91 -13.25 9.24
C THR A 524 14.16 -14.74 9.01
N HIS A 525 13.10 -15.56 8.89
CA HIS A 525 13.24 -16.98 8.56
C HIS A 525 13.97 -17.19 7.24
N THR A 526 13.60 -16.45 6.18
CA THR A 526 14.33 -16.50 4.91
C THR A 526 15.80 -16.13 5.08
N TYR A 527 16.08 -15.03 5.78
CA TYR A 527 17.45 -14.57 6.01
C TYR A 527 18.28 -15.63 6.73
N VAL A 528 17.74 -16.21 7.82
CA VAL A 528 18.44 -17.26 8.59
C VAL A 528 18.74 -18.45 7.70
N ARG A 529 17.79 -18.89 6.86
CA ARG A 529 18.04 -20.02 5.95
C ARG A 529 19.13 -19.73 4.93
N MET A 530 19.15 -18.52 4.36
CA MET A 530 20.21 -18.09 3.44
C MET A 530 21.57 -17.97 4.13
N PHE A 531 21.61 -17.44 5.35
CA PHE A 531 22.83 -17.37 6.16
C PHE A 531 23.37 -18.76 6.52
N GLN A 532 22.52 -19.72 6.88
CA GLN A 532 22.94 -21.11 7.16
C GLN A 532 23.64 -21.75 5.94
N ASN A 533 23.20 -21.43 4.72
CA ASN A 533 23.77 -21.98 3.49
C ASN A 533 25.00 -21.21 2.98
N ALA A 534 25.02 -19.88 3.12
CA ALA A 534 26.10 -19.03 2.65
C ALA A 534 26.45 -17.91 3.68
N PRO A 535 27.10 -18.25 4.81
CA PRO A 535 27.42 -17.28 5.86
C PRO A 535 28.26 -16.10 5.37
N SER A 536 29.13 -16.34 4.39
CA SER A 536 30.01 -15.30 3.82
C SER A 536 29.29 -14.25 2.98
N GLU A 537 28.15 -14.61 2.39
CA GLU A 537 27.36 -13.71 1.53
C GLU A 537 26.33 -12.93 2.34
N TYR A 538 25.71 -13.57 3.33
CA TYR A 538 24.60 -12.98 4.10
C TYR A 538 25.01 -12.47 5.48
N GLY A 539 26.19 -12.85 5.99
CA GLY A 539 26.67 -12.45 7.31
C GLY A 539 27.63 -11.26 7.30
N ILE A 540 27.79 -10.63 8.45
CA ILE A 540 28.74 -9.54 8.66
C ILE A 540 30.05 -10.10 9.17
N LYS A 541 31.12 -9.81 8.46
CA LYS A 541 32.48 -10.21 8.85
C LYS A 541 32.88 -9.50 10.15
N LYS A 542 33.18 -10.27 11.19
CA LYS A 542 33.72 -9.77 12.46
C LYS A 542 35.03 -10.47 12.78
N ASP A 543 36.05 -9.67 13.09
CA ASP A 543 37.36 -10.21 13.48
C ASP A 543 37.26 -10.95 14.80
N LYS A 544 37.99 -12.06 14.87
CA LYS A 544 38.09 -12.92 16.04
C LYS A 544 39.55 -13.16 16.36
N ILE A 545 39.90 -13.05 17.64
CA ILE A 545 41.26 -13.34 18.11
C ILE A 545 41.25 -14.76 18.67
N ASP A 546 41.93 -15.66 17.99
CA ASP A 546 42.15 -17.03 18.45
C ASP A 546 43.48 -17.10 19.20
N THR A 547 43.47 -17.70 20.39
CA THR A 547 44.68 -17.93 21.20
C THR A 547 45.13 -19.39 21.04
N ASN A 548 46.32 -19.59 20.49
CA ASN A 548 46.92 -20.89 20.27
C ASN A 548 48.02 -21.17 21.30
N VAL A 549 48.15 -22.43 21.72
CA VAL A 549 49.12 -22.86 22.73
C VAL A 549 49.88 -24.10 22.27
N ILE A 550 51.20 -24.06 22.35
CA ILE A 550 52.12 -25.16 22.08
C ILE A 550 52.88 -25.48 23.37
N THR A 551 52.78 -26.72 23.84
CA THR A 551 53.47 -27.18 25.06
C THR A 551 54.20 -28.50 24.83
N SER A 552 54.73 -29.12 25.88
CA SER A 552 55.37 -30.43 25.85
C SER A 552 54.43 -31.51 25.31
N GLY A 553 54.94 -32.42 24.50
CA GLY A 553 54.15 -33.50 23.91
C GLY A 553 54.95 -34.34 22.91
N PRO A 554 54.34 -35.41 22.36
CA PRO A 554 55.00 -36.37 21.47
C PRO A 554 55.39 -35.78 20.09
N GLU A 555 54.88 -34.59 19.78
CA GLU A 555 55.19 -33.83 18.56
C GLU A 555 56.61 -33.23 18.55
N TRP A 556 57.28 -33.20 19.71
CA TRP A 556 58.67 -32.79 19.80
C TRP A 556 59.61 -33.95 19.44
N LYS A 557 60.55 -33.66 18.56
CA LYS A 557 61.65 -34.56 18.17
C LYS A 557 62.89 -34.26 18.98
N CYS A 558 63.75 -35.25 19.22
CA CYS A 558 64.99 -35.05 19.94
C CYS A 558 66.15 -35.95 19.50
N SER A 559 67.36 -35.48 19.78
CA SER A 559 68.64 -36.16 19.57
C SER A 559 69.59 -35.84 20.73
N THR A 560 70.57 -36.72 20.96
CA THR A 560 71.69 -36.48 21.88
C THR A 560 72.92 -35.91 21.19
N ASP A 561 72.96 -35.99 19.86
CA ASP A 561 74.10 -35.56 19.04
C ASP A 561 73.82 -34.22 18.35
N SER A 562 74.82 -33.35 18.36
CA SER A 562 74.78 -32.08 17.64
C SER A 562 74.98 -32.31 16.15
N GLN A 563 74.00 -31.94 15.33
CA GLN A 563 74.11 -31.98 13.87
C GLN A 563 74.11 -30.55 13.29
N PRO A 564 74.86 -30.23 12.24
CA PRO A 564 74.83 -28.90 11.63
C PRO A 564 73.41 -28.51 11.18
N LEU A 565 73.04 -27.24 11.38
CA LEU A 565 71.75 -26.66 10.97
C LEU A 565 70.50 -27.33 11.58
N TRP A 566 70.64 -28.16 12.62
CA TRP A 566 69.53 -28.84 13.30
C TRP A 566 68.44 -27.92 13.85
N ASN A 567 68.67 -26.60 13.91
CA ASN A 567 67.75 -25.59 14.40
C ASN A 567 66.98 -24.85 13.27
N THR A 568 67.22 -25.18 12.00
CA THR A 568 66.56 -24.56 10.83
C THR A 568 65.37 -25.39 10.32
N LEU A 569 64.52 -24.79 9.47
CA LEU A 569 63.31 -25.42 8.95
C LEU A 569 63.58 -26.58 7.97
N ASP A 570 64.71 -26.55 7.27
CA ASP A 570 65.05 -27.45 6.17
C ASP A 570 65.74 -28.74 6.64
N PHE A 571 66.14 -28.79 7.91
CA PHE A 571 66.75 -29.97 8.51
C PHE A 571 65.74 -31.13 8.64
N ASN A 572 66.13 -32.31 8.15
CA ASN A 572 65.34 -33.53 8.23
C ASN A 572 65.54 -34.23 9.59
N ASP A 573 64.52 -34.24 10.43
CA ASP A 573 64.51 -34.86 11.76
C ASP A 573 63.74 -36.20 11.80
N GLN A 574 63.53 -36.87 10.66
CA GLN A 574 62.82 -38.16 10.60
C GLN A 574 63.47 -39.25 11.45
N GLU A 575 64.80 -39.30 11.48
CA GLU A 575 65.58 -40.27 12.27
C GLU A 575 65.70 -39.88 13.75
N TRP A 576 65.22 -38.69 14.15
CA TRP A 576 65.24 -38.27 15.54
C TRP A 576 64.17 -38.97 16.35
N CYS A 577 64.54 -39.36 17.58
CA CYS A 577 63.64 -39.99 18.53
C CYS A 577 62.52 -39.02 18.96
N GLN A 578 61.45 -39.57 19.52
CA GLN A 578 60.43 -38.75 20.18
C GLN A 578 60.85 -38.45 21.61
N VAL A 579 60.50 -37.25 22.08
CA VAL A 579 60.71 -36.90 23.49
C VAL A 579 59.86 -37.79 24.40
N GLN A 580 60.42 -38.12 25.56
CA GLN A 580 59.74 -38.87 26.60
C GLN A 580 59.11 -37.88 27.60
N LYS A 581 57.89 -38.19 28.05
CA LYS A 581 57.29 -37.50 29.19
C LYS A 581 57.94 -38.01 30.48
N VAL A 582 58.52 -37.10 31.25
CA VAL A 582 59.26 -37.44 32.47
C VAL A 582 58.43 -37.15 33.72
N ILE A 583 58.64 -37.92 34.78
CA ILE A 583 58.10 -37.62 36.11
C ILE A 583 59.10 -36.72 36.84
N SER A 584 58.68 -35.49 37.14
CA SER A 584 59.41 -34.60 38.04
C SER A 584 59.01 -34.89 39.49
N SER A 585 59.95 -34.77 40.44
CA SER A 585 59.62 -34.50 41.85
C SER A 585 58.70 -33.25 41.93
N LYS A 586 57.93 -33.05 43.00
CA LYS A 586 57.09 -31.85 43.14
C LYS A 586 57.95 -30.58 43.11
N ILE A 587 58.22 -30.03 41.93
CA ILE A 587 58.92 -28.76 41.74
C ILE A 587 57.86 -27.66 41.72
N THR A 588 57.95 -26.74 42.67
CA THR A 588 57.14 -25.51 42.66
C THR A 588 57.85 -24.48 41.78
N MET A 589 57.27 -24.17 40.62
CA MET A 589 57.86 -23.28 39.62
C MET A 589 56.90 -22.16 39.26
N THR A 590 57.40 -20.93 39.20
CA THR A 590 56.60 -19.72 38.89
C THR A 590 56.87 -19.21 37.46
N GLY A 591 56.14 -18.20 36.98
CA GLY A 591 56.44 -17.51 35.71
C GLY A 591 55.76 -18.05 34.45
N PHE A 592 55.07 -19.20 34.49
CA PHE A 592 54.17 -19.61 33.41
C PHE A 592 52.85 -18.82 33.49
N PRO A 593 52.23 -18.46 32.35
CA PRO A 593 50.98 -17.69 32.35
C PRO A 593 49.76 -18.51 32.81
N VAL A 594 49.86 -19.85 32.79
CA VAL A 594 48.82 -20.81 33.22
C VAL A 594 49.48 -22.03 33.89
N LYS A 595 48.82 -23.20 33.91
CA LYS A 595 49.35 -24.46 34.47
C LYS A 595 50.73 -24.81 33.88
N ILE A 596 51.65 -25.17 34.76
CA ILE A 596 53.02 -25.62 34.42
C ILE A 596 52.94 -26.80 33.43
N PRO A 597 53.65 -26.74 32.29
CA PRO A 597 53.78 -27.86 31.36
C PRO A 597 54.25 -29.15 32.04
N SER A 598 53.99 -30.31 31.43
CA SER A 598 54.70 -31.53 31.84
C SER A 598 56.17 -31.45 31.38
N PRO A 599 57.16 -31.91 32.16
CA PRO A 599 58.53 -31.95 31.69
C PRO A 599 58.68 -32.98 30.57
N MET A 600 59.50 -32.62 29.59
CA MET A 600 59.95 -33.53 28.52
C MET A 600 61.47 -33.68 28.56
N TRP A 601 61.96 -34.86 28.23
CA TRP A 601 63.40 -35.17 28.13
C TRP A 601 63.64 -36.41 27.24
N TYR A 602 64.89 -36.86 27.15
CA TYR A 602 65.26 -38.13 26.52
C TYR A 602 66.44 -38.80 27.25
N GLY A 603 66.43 -40.14 27.32
CA GLY A 603 67.41 -40.92 28.07
C GLY A 603 67.16 -42.42 27.94
N ALA A 604 68.14 -43.21 28.40
CA ALA A 604 68.05 -44.67 28.40
C ALA A 604 67.29 -45.18 29.64
N GLY A 605 66.42 -46.17 29.46
CA GLY A 605 65.57 -46.74 30.51
C GLY A 605 64.18 -46.09 30.61
N ASP A 606 63.38 -46.50 31.60
CA ASP A 606 62.03 -45.96 31.80
C ASP A 606 62.07 -44.64 32.60
N PRO A 607 61.65 -43.50 32.02
CA PRO A 607 61.61 -42.20 32.70
C PRO A 607 60.66 -42.14 33.90
N LYS A 608 59.81 -43.15 34.09
CA LYS A 608 58.95 -43.31 35.29
C LYS A 608 59.66 -43.98 36.46
N MET A 609 60.86 -44.53 36.25
CA MET A 609 61.70 -45.16 37.27
C MET A 609 63.00 -44.37 37.45
N PRO A 610 63.02 -43.29 38.25
CA PRO A 610 64.17 -42.37 38.34
C PRO A 610 65.48 -43.04 38.77
N GLN A 611 65.41 -44.16 39.50
CA GLN A 611 66.57 -44.90 39.99
C GLN A 611 67.34 -45.63 38.88
N THR A 612 66.68 -45.93 37.75
CA THR A 612 67.26 -46.69 36.62
C THR A 612 67.35 -45.88 35.34
N TYR A 613 66.76 -44.68 35.32
CA TYR A 613 66.76 -43.80 34.17
C TYR A 613 68.09 -43.06 34.05
N LYS A 614 68.72 -43.15 32.88
CA LYS A 614 69.96 -42.42 32.56
C LYS A 614 69.62 -41.29 31.60
N PRO A 615 69.37 -40.07 32.09
CA PRO A 615 69.04 -38.93 31.24
C PRO A 615 70.22 -38.55 30.35
N ALA A 616 69.96 -38.13 29.11
CA ALA A 616 71.00 -37.58 28.26
C ALA A 616 71.54 -36.27 28.86
N LEU A 617 72.87 -36.13 28.91
CA LEU A 617 73.53 -34.91 29.38
C LEU A 617 73.40 -33.76 28.38
N ASN A 618 73.41 -34.07 27.09
CA ASN A 618 73.13 -33.13 26.01
C ASN A 618 71.81 -33.52 25.34
N PHE A 619 70.90 -32.55 25.26
CA PHE A 619 69.54 -32.77 24.76
C PHE A 619 69.19 -31.71 23.72
N PHE A 620 69.12 -32.13 22.46
CA PHE A 620 68.65 -31.31 21.35
C PHE A 620 67.21 -31.68 21.06
N THR A 621 66.29 -30.72 21.05
CA THR A 621 64.88 -30.97 20.74
C THR A 621 64.28 -29.89 19.87
N ARG A 622 63.35 -30.26 19.00
CA ARG A 622 62.70 -29.33 18.08
C ARG A 622 61.24 -29.72 17.82
N ARG A 623 60.41 -28.73 17.54
CA ARG A 623 59.03 -28.92 17.11
C ARG A 623 58.67 -27.93 16.01
N THR A 624 58.12 -28.47 14.93
CA THR A 624 57.53 -27.70 13.85
C THR A 624 56.07 -27.40 14.15
N PHE A 625 55.59 -26.24 13.76
CA PHE A 625 54.17 -25.89 13.82
C PHE A 625 53.80 -24.86 12.73
N TYR A 626 52.50 -24.68 12.48
CA TYR A 626 52.00 -23.85 11.40
C TYR A 626 51.15 -22.69 11.92
N CYS A 627 51.43 -21.49 11.44
CA CYS A 627 50.65 -20.28 11.72
C CYS A 627 49.86 -19.90 10.48
N LYS A 628 48.51 -19.92 10.56
CA LYS A 628 47.65 -19.55 9.42
C LYS A 628 47.88 -18.11 8.95
N HIS A 629 48.13 -17.20 9.88
CA HIS A 629 48.55 -15.82 9.65
C HIS A 629 49.68 -15.48 10.63
N ALA A 630 50.51 -14.48 10.31
CA ALA A 630 51.54 -14.01 11.24
C ALA A 630 50.89 -13.57 12.57
N PRO A 631 51.32 -14.10 13.72
CA PRO A 631 50.66 -13.84 14.99
C PRO A 631 50.87 -12.39 15.45
N GLN A 632 49.81 -11.78 15.98
CA GLN A 632 49.86 -10.41 16.51
C GLN A 632 50.66 -10.31 17.79
N SER A 633 50.54 -11.31 18.66
CA SER A 633 51.36 -11.46 19.87
C SER A 633 51.84 -12.89 19.99
N ALA A 634 53.08 -13.10 20.42
CA ALA A 634 53.63 -14.43 20.65
C ALA A 634 54.65 -14.42 21.78
N PHE A 635 54.47 -15.30 22.76
CA PHE A 635 55.39 -15.43 23.90
C PHE A 635 55.74 -16.88 24.12
N ILE A 636 57.03 -17.16 24.28
CA ILE A 636 57.50 -18.47 24.70
C ILE A 636 58.03 -18.40 26.12
N TYR A 637 57.62 -19.36 26.94
CA TYR A 637 58.03 -19.54 28.31
C TYR A 637 58.76 -20.88 28.39
N ILE A 638 59.99 -20.87 28.91
CA ILE A 638 60.77 -22.09 29.05
C ILE A 638 61.40 -22.12 30.43
N ALA A 639 61.30 -23.27 31.08
CA ALA A 639 62.13 -23.60 32.21
C ALA A 639 62.92 -24.87 31.90
N SER A 640 64.14 -24.94 32.41
CA SER A 640 65.05 -26.06 32.16
C SER A 640 65.85 -26.36 33.43
N THR A 641 66.19 -27.62 33.63
CA THR A 641 67.06 -28.10 34.71
C THR A 641 68.55 -27.91 34.44
N GLY A 642 68.93 -27.54 33.21
CA GLY A 642 70.28 -27.15 32.84
C GLY A 642 70.34 -26.00 31.85
N ARG A 643 71.56 -25.72 31.39
CA ARG A 643 71.88 -24.61 30.48
C ARG A 643 71.09 -24.75 29.19
N ILE A 644 70.45 -23.68 28.73
CA ILE A 644 69.55 -23.74 27.58
C ILE A 644 69.86 -22.67 26.54
N ASN A 645 69.88 -23.09 25.27
CA ASN A 645 69.79 -22.21 24.12
C ASN A 645 68.49 -22.49 23.38
N ALA A 646 67.67 -21.45 23.19
CA ALA A 646 66.45 -21.52 22.41
C ALA A 646 66.62 -20.82 21.07
N TYR A 647 66.10 -21.44 20.02
CA TYR A 647 66.13 -20.93 18.66
C TYR A 647 64.72 -20.88 18.10
N LEU A 648 64.42 -19.83 17.34
CA LEU A 648 63.23 -19.73 16.51
C LEU A 648 63.68 -19.62 15.06
N ASN A 649 63.26 -20.55 14.21
CA ASN A 649 63.58 -20.53 12.78
C ASN A 649 65.08 -20.39 12.47
N GLY A 650 65.93 -21.08 13.24
CA GLY A 650 67.40 -21.03 13.12
C GLY A 650 68.07 -19.83 13.80
N VAL A 651 67.31 -18.80 14.18
CA VAL A 651 67.82 -17.61 14.86
C VAL A 651 67.87 -17.86 16.36
N LEU A 652 69.04 -17.65 16.96
CA LEU A 652 69.21 -17.75 18.41
C LEU A 652 68.41 -16.65 19.11
N LEU A 653 67.57 -17.04 20.08
CA LEU A 653 66.79 -16.09 20.87
C LEU A 653 67.63 -15.42 21.96
N LEU A 654 68.65 -16.11 22.52
CA LEU A 654 69.86 -15.67 23.26
C LEU A 654 70.51 -16.89 23.98
N PRO A 655 71.83 -16.88 24.31
CA PRO A 655 72.52 -17.98 25.01
C PRO A 655 72.65 -17.82 26.55
N ASP A 656 72.52 -18.95 27.25
CA ASP A 656 72.85 -19.32 28.64
C ASP A 656 72.76 -18.27 29.78
N THR A 657 71.70 -18.37 30.61
CA THR A 657 71.68 -17.84 32.00
C THR A 657 71.53 -19.01 32.96
N THR A 658 72.60 -19.35 33.69
CA THR A 658 72.70 -20.47 34.64
C THR A 658 71.58 -20.51 35.70
N PRO A 659 70.88 -21.66 35.86
CA PRO A 659 70.23 -22.00 37.14
C PRO A 659 70.44 -23.49 37.52
N THR A 660 70.84 -23.76 38.76
CA THR A 660 70.99 -25.14 39.25
C THR A 660 69.69 -25.79 39.73
N ILE A 661 68.55 -25.06 39.78
CA ILE A 661 67.19 -25.61 39.95
C ILE A 661 66.19 -24.59 39.33
N PRO A 662 65.22 -24.98 38.45
CA PRO A 662 64.30 -24.01 37.86
C PRO A 662 63.24 -23.53 38.85
N ASN A 663 63.46 -22.37 39.48
CA ASN A 663 62.46 -21.73 40.35
C ASN A 663 61.42 -20.90 39.55
N SER A 664 61.73 -20.52 38.30
CA SER A 664 60.83 -19.76 37.42
C SER A 664 61.07 -19.99 35.93
N ALA A 665 60.01 -19.88 35.13
CA ALA A 665 60.08 -19.87 33.67
C ALA A 665 60.63 -18.54 33.13
N HIS A 666 61.49 -18.61 32.13
CA HIS A 666 61.96 -17.44 31.38
C HIS A 666 60.98 -17.15 30.26
N LYS A 667 60.58 -15.89 30.11
CA LYS A 667 59.65 -15.41 29.08
C LYS A 667 60.42 -14.70 27.97
N TRP A 668 60.16 -15.05 26.72
CA TRP A 668 60.65 -14.33 25.55
C TRP A 668 59.50 -13.84 24.68
N ASP A 669 59.62 -12.61 24.18
CA ASP A 669 58.72 -12.03 23.20
C ASP A 669 59.17 -12.41 21.78
N LEU A 670 58.28 -13.13 21.09
CA LEU A 670 58.41 -13.59 19.72
C LEU A 670 57.51 -12.81 18.75
N SER A 671 56.82 -11.78 19.22
CA SER A 671 55.95 -10.95 18.39
C SER A 671 56.75 -10.33 17.23
N GLY A 672 56.25 -10.47 16.00
CA GLY A 672 56.94 -10.06 14.77
C GLY A 672 58.13 -10.93 14.31
N LYS A 673 58.51 -11.97 15.07
CA LYS A 673 59.60 -12.90 14.72
C LYS A 673 59.11 -14.22 14.13
N MET A 674 57.81 -14.50 14.25
CA MET A 674 57.15 -15.68 13.71
C MET A 674 56.59 -15.39 12.32
N ARG A 675 56.66 -16.39 11.44
CA ARG A 675 56.25 -16.30 10.04
C ARG A 675 54.80 -16.73 9.88
N GLU A 676 54.12 -16.19 8.87
CA GLU A 676 52.96 -16.89 8.31
C GLU A 676 53.46 -18.19 7.65
N GLY A 677 52.77 -19.30 7.92
CA GLY A 677 53.18 -20.63 7.49
C GLY A 677 54.00 -21.41 8.53
N LYS A 678 54.93 -22.23 8.04
CA LYS A 678 55.72 -23.19 8.85
C LYS A 678 56.77 -22.47 9.71
N ASN A 679 56.78 -22.76 11.00
CA ASN A 679 57.76 -22.28 11.98
C ASN A 679 58.38 -23.46 12.75
N ILE A 680 59.59 -23.26 13.29
CA ILE A 680 60.31 -24.25 14.10
C ILE A 680 60.81 -23.59 15.40
N ILE A 681 60.54 -24.24 16.53
CA ILE A 681 61.22 -23.94 17.80
C ILE A 681 62.18 -25.08 18.09
N SER A 682 63.42 -24.72 18.42
CA SER A 682 64.50 -25.66 18.68
C SER A 682 65.19 -25.28 19.98
N LEU A 683 65.42 -26.26 20.86
CA LEU A 683 66.03 -26.09 22.19
C LEU A 683 67.23 -27.01 22.30
N TRP A 684 68.38 -26.46 22.69
CA TRP A 684 69.53 -27.25 23.12
C TRP A 684 69.71 -27.06 24.62
N ILE A 685 69.74 -28.16 25.35
CA ILE A 685 69.94 -28.18 26.79
C ILE A 685 71.20 -29.00 27.12
N SER A 686 72.02 -28.51 28.05
CA SER A 686 73.19 -29.22 28.57
C SER A 686 73.17 -29.26 30.10
N ASN A 687 73.30 -30.46 30.67
CA ASN A 687 73.29 -30.72 32.10
C ASN A 687 74.69 -31.14 32.59
N THR A 688 75.03 -30.75 33.81
CA THR A 688 76.31 -31.13 34.48
C THR A 688 76.17 -32.35 35.38
N SER A 689 74.95 -32.86 35.61
CA SER A 689 74.68 -34.06 36.41
C SER A 689 73.61 -34.94 35.76
N GLU A 690 73.73 -36.26 35.95
CA GLU A 690 72.72 -37.23 35.51
C GLU A 690 71.50 -37.30 36.46
N THR A 691 71.46 -36.47 37.50
CA THR A 691 70.40 -36.48 38.52
C THR A 691 69.33 -35.39 38.35
N SER A 692 69.54 -34.44 37.44
CA SER A 692 68.59 -33.35 37.16
C SER A 692 68.32 -33.28 35.67
N TYR A 693 67.05 -33.40 35.26
CA TYR A 693 66.64 -33.45 33.87
C TYR A 693 65.19 -33.00 33.69
N GLY A 694 64.87 -32.46 32.52
CA GLY A 694 63.55 -31.95 32.17
C GLY A 694 63.58 -30.51 31.66
N VAL A 695 62.83 -30.27 30.58
CA VAL A 695 62.53 -28.95 30.03
C VAL A 695 61.02 -28.77 29.89
N TYR A 696 60.56 -27.53 30.07
CA TYR A 696 59.14 -27.14 30.17
C TYR A 696 58.81 -26.04 29.14
N PRO A 697 58.63 -26.37 27.85
CA PRO A 697 58.23 -25.38 26.86
C PRO A 697 56.73 -25.05 26.93
N TYR A 698 56.43 -23.75 26.83
CA TYR A 698 55.08 -23.22 26.69
C TYR A 698 55.11 -22.00 25.77
N LEU A 699 54.69 -22.16 24.52
CA LEU A 699 54.47 -21.06 23.59
C LEU A 699 52.97 -20.74 23.54
N VAL A 700 52.63 -19.46 23.64
CA VAL A 700 51.28 -18.95 23.40
C VAL A 700 51.35 -17.85 22.35
N TYR A 701 50.45 -17.88 21.37
CA TYR A 701 50.37 -16.85 20.33
C TYR A 701 48.93 -16.58 19.89
N THR A 702 48.63 -15.34 19.53
CA THR A 702 47.31 -14.94 19.03
C THR A 702 47.30 -14.81 17.51
N SER A 703 46.27 -15.37 16.88
CA SER A 703 46.01 -15.22 15.45
C SER A 703 44.67 -14.53 15.23
N THR A 704 44.59 -13.66 14.24
CA THR A 704 43.32 -13.08 13.79
C THR A 704 42.63 -14.03 12.81
N GLY A 705 41.49 -14.56 13.22
CA GLY A 705 40.47 -15.16 12.36
C GLY A 705 39.32 -14.17 12.10
N TYR A 706 38.31 -14.64 11.37
CA TYR A 706 37.07 -13.90 11.16
C TYR A 706 35.90 -14.88 11.21
N ASP A 707 34.82 -14.47 11.88
CA ASP A 707 33.55 -15.17 11.89
C ASP A 707 32.50 -14.27 11.21
N TYR A 708 31.50 -14.88 10.58
CA TYR A 708 30.35 -14.16 10.03
C TYR A 708 29.22 -14.17 11.05
N LEU A 709 28.76 -12.98 11.45
CA LEU A 709 27.61 -12.84 12.33
C LEU A 709 26.32 -12.62 11.53
N PRO A 710 25.23 -13.32 11.89
CA PRO A 710 23.93 -13.12 11.25
C PRO A 710 23.34 -11.76 11.67
N GLN A 711 22.96 -10.91 10.72
CA GLN A 711 22.19 -9.69 10.97
C GLN A 711 21.05 -9.58 9.93
N PRO A 712 19.81 -9.98 10.29
CA PRO A 712 18.67 -9.89 9.40
C PRO A 712 18.38 -8.45 8.94
N PRO A 713 17.78 -8.25 7.74
CA PRO A 713 17.35 -6.94 7.28
C PRO A 713 16.44 -6.26 8.29
N GLY A 714 16.71 -4.99 8.59
CA GLY A 714 15.94 -4.20 9.57
C GLY A 714 16.37 -4.39 11.03
N SER A 715 17.26 -5.34 11.34
CA SER A 715 17.83 -5.46 12.69
C SER A 715 18.95 -4.43 12.92
N SER A 716 18.94 -3.77 14.07
CA SER A 716 20.02 -2.86 14.49
C SER A 716 21.26 -3.59 15.01
N LEU A 717 21.12 -4.84 15.46
CA LEU A 717 22.19 -5.65 16.04
C LEU A 717 22.26 -7.05 15.39
N PRO A 718 23.46 -7.66 15.27
CA PRO A 718 23.59 -9.05 14.89
C PRO A 718 22.94 -10.00 15.90
N MET A 719 22.34 -11.08 15.42
CA MET A 719 21.89 -12.20 16.24
C MET A 719 23.08 -13.04 16.72
N GLU A 720 22.90 -13.79 17.79
CA GLU A 720 23.89 -14.77 18.21
C GLU A 720 23.95 -15.94 17.22
N SER A 721 25.14 -16.27 16.73
CA SER A 721 25.34 -17.38 15.78
C SER A 721 24.81 -18.72 16.31
N ALA A 722 24.76 -18.90 17.63
CA ALA A 722 24.21 -20.10 18.26
C ALA A 722 22.69 -20.21 18.12
N LEU A 723 21.95 -19.09 18.01
CA LEU A 723 20.49 -19.11 17.88
C LEU A 723 20.05 -19.44 16.45
N VAL A 724 20.88 -19.16 15.45
CA VAL A 724 20.60 -19.41 14.03
C VAL A 724 21.21 -20.72 13.51
N ALA A 725 21.84 -21.51 14.38
CA ALA A 725 22.45 -22.78 13.99
C ALA A 725 21.39 -23.79 13.51
N GLU A 726 21.74 -24.64 12.53
CA GLU A 726 20.81 -25.60 11.90
C GLU A 726 20.13 -26.55 12.91
N ASP A 727 20.81 -26.90 13.99
CA ASP A 727 20.31 -27.80 15.04
C ASP A 727 19.47 -27.09 16.12
N LYS A 728 19.37 -25.76 16.07
CA LYS A 728 18.73 -24.93 17.10
C LYS A 728 17.60 -24.04 16.57
N TYR A 729 17.74 -23.51 15.36
CA TYR A 729 16.72 -22.63 14.78
C TYR A 729 15.56 -23.45 14.23
N GLN A 730 14.34 -23.18 14.68
CA GLN A 730 13.15 -23.88 14.23
C GLN A 730 12.41 -23.06 13.16
N PHE A 731 12.30 -23.64 11.97
CA PHE A 731 11.46 -23.08 10.91
C PHE A 731 9.99 -23.47 11.12
N PRO A 732 9.04 -22.64 10.63
CA PRO A 732 7.62 -23.00 10.60
C PRO A 732 7.40 -24.37 9.93
N ALA A 733 6.66 -25.25 10.62
CA ALA A 733 6.39 -26.60 10.14
C ALA A 733 5.38 -26.59 8.97
N ILE A 734 5.55 -27.53 8.04
CA ILE A 734 4.65 -27.74 6.90
C ILE A 734 4.16 -29.19 6.97
N ARG A 735 2.86 -29.41 7.14
CA ARG A 735 2.28 -30.72 7.49
C ARG A 735 2.75 -31.86 6.59
N ASN A 736 2.76 -31.63 5.28
CA ASN A 736 3.11 -32.64 4.29
C ASN A 736 4.61 -32.69 3.93
N PHE A 737 5.40 -31.77 4.46
CA PHE A 737 6.83 -31.66 4.22
C PHE A 737 7.55 -31.74 5.58
N PRO A 738 7.66 -32.93 6.17
CA PRO A 738 8.31 -33.11 7.45
C PRO A 738 9.82 -32.85 7.32
N VAL A 739 10.38 -32.30 8.38
CA VAL A 739 11.80 -32.00 8.49
C VAL A 739 12.62 -33.28 8.66
N THR A 740 13.80 -33.37 8.05
CA THR A 740 14.68 -34.54 8.19
C THR A 740 15.33 -34.63 9.58
N LYS A 741 15.66 -35.85 10.04
CA LYS A 741 16.10 -36.17 11.42
C LYS A 741 17.29 -35.37 12.00
N ARG A 742 18.05 -34.61 11.19
CA ARG A 742 19.12 -33.73 11.68
C ARG A 742 18.58 -32.52 12.45
N GLU A 743 17.41 -31.99 12.07
CA GLU A 743 16.75 -30.87 12.77
C GLU A 743 15.81 -31.36 13.91
N SER A 744 15.51 -32.67 13.99
CA SER A 744 14.48 -33.23 14.89
C SER A 744 14.98 -33.77 16.25
N LYS A 745 16.22 -33.47 16.67
CA LYS A 745 16.72 -33.93 17.99
C LYS A 745 16.12 -33.10 19.14
N LYS A 746 14.80 -33.16 19.34
CA LYS A 746 14.16 -32.89 20.64
C LYS A 746 12.69 -33.27 20.81
N ASP A 747 12.06 -33.99 19.88
CA ASP A 747 10.76 -34.61 20.16
C ASP A 747 10.96 -36.09 20.48
N LEU A 748 11.29 -36.36 21.75
CA LEU A 748 11.02 -37.61 22.48
C LEU A 748 11.45 -37.40 23.94
N LYS A 749 10.58 -36.77 24.72
CA LYS A 749 10.28 -37.19 26.08
C LYS A 749 8.81 -36.96 26.38
#